data_AF-A0A9X9XCY0-F1
#
_entry.id   AF-A0A9X9XCY0-F1
#
_cell.length_a   1.000
_cell.length_b   1.000
_cell.length_c   1.000
_cell.angle_alpha   90.00
_cell.angle_beta   90.00
_cell.angle_gamma   90.00
#
_symmetry.space_group_name_H-M   'P 1'
#
loop_
_entity.id
_entity.type
_entity.pdbx_description
1 polymer ?
#
loop_
_entity_poly.entity_id
_entity_poly.type
_entity_poly.pdbx_seq_one_letter_code
_entity_poly.pdbx_strand_id
1 'polypeptide(L)'
;MSEQHVVFVGIDGLQLEQFLLLGLQGEAEALNSLDIVESYTGGAEGTSTEQPTVSGPGWSTLLTGVWAEQHGVTSNNGQAIDAEVDSIFEIIDGALPDATIASIVHWDDINTGHFSADVDAGIIDYAMSGLSDQAVTDEAVDLIDTVAPDFMFLQLDDVDGAGHSSGFGEAYNQSIITVSAQLAEILAAVEAREAANPDEDWLVIVSTDHGRDPATGSGHGEQTDMERRTFIAANEELATFSDAVPATSVLTTILDFLNISFTLNADGLQSGSLLEGAADPLPPTIDAILTPVDGAARVTLDTDLSIRFSEEVQIGTGTITVHRAEDDSVVATVDVTSGAVTVSGDTVTIGLPVTLAALTDYYVKIDEGAFTDGTNAFFGISDETTWNFTTEADLAAPQVVALTPADDAEAVPTGADLTIRFDEDVVAGEGDIVVRRASDDSVFETVAITDPRVTIDGDTVTVDLAGTLEAGAEYYVQVDPGALRDTSNLITLFTEDFESVGLGPFVSPTEGGGDGTDFSSTPPAGWTQDNTTTPAGGPVEFFGWTVMDKNSWITTAGDQSRSSFTNASGAVLVADPDEYDDGSADVGSNLFNAYISMPTISLAGVEAGTATITFDSSWRAEGTQKGNIEVSYDGGVTWTEVLAFDSDSSSADYKPSATNETVRAQLDNPDGASEVIIRFGMIEAGNNWWWAIDDIVVQGEGTAAGTTGNAFAGITDKTSWTFTAAATESKLLEGTSGADSLTGGDGDDTIAGLGGADSLAGGLGDDTMSGGERNDRLDGGAGNDTLDGGIGADVLDGGADDDVLRGGNWHDQLQGGLGNDLLMGEKDNDSLKGGEGQDTLHGGHGFDLLDGDEGDDLLFGEDAPDALRGGAGNDTLDGGGSEDTLAGGEGDDVLIGGKSADIFVFGPGGGNDIVVDFRKIDSIRLDGGLSLESSRIEHVGGDSWVDTVLVFDDGSTVTLLDFRTTTPEQFLVA
;
A
#
# COMPACT_ATOMS: atom_id res chain seq x y z
N MET A 1 11.02 27.22 25.40
CA MET A 1 11.87 28.13 24.62
C MET A 1 12.30 29.23 25.56
N SER A 2 13.57 29.59 25.57
CA SER A 2 14.03 30.80 26.25
C SER A 2 13.43 32.04 25.56
N GLU A 3 13.13 33.09 26.32
CA GLU A 3 12.77 34.39 25.76
C GLU A 3 14.06 35.08 25.29
N GLN A 4 14.16 35.38 23.99
CA GLN A 4 15.39 35.88 23.37
C GLN A 4 15.37 37.41 23.26
N HIS A 5 16.43 38.05 23.73
CA HIS A 5 16.55 39.50 23.80
C HIS A 5 17.85 39.99 23.18
N VAL A 6 17.79 41.05 22.38
CA VAL A 6 18.97 41.60 21.72
C VAL A 6 19.19 43.05 22.11
N VAL A 7 20.40 43.38 22.56
CA VAL A 7 20.85 44.76 22.82
C VAL A 7 21.93 45.14 21.83
N PHE A 8 21.59 45.97 20.85
CA PHE A 8 22.56 46.52 19.90
C PHE A 8 22.97 47.95 20.30
N VAL A 9 24.21 48.08 20.79
CA VAL A 9 24.87 49.35 21.10
C VAL A 9 25.74 49.81 19.92
N GLY A 10 25.30 50.87 19.26
CA GLY A 10 26.05 51.58 18.23
C GLY A 10 26.80 52.79 18.79
N ILE A 11 28.11 52.88 18.58
CA ILE A 11 28.94 54.03 19.01
C ILE A 11 29.35 54.85 17.78
N ASP A 12 29.05 56.15 17.75
CA ASP A 12 29.33 57.01 16.59
C ASP A 12 30.82 57.41 16.52
N GLY A 13 31.50 57.06 15.42
CA GLY A 13 32.87 57.50 15.14
C GLY A 13 33.95 56.91 16.07
N LEU A 14 33.77 55.68 16.54
CA LEU A 14 34.71 54.99 17.43
C LEU A 14 35.90 54.41 16.67
N GLN A 15 37.12 54.66 17.16
CA GLN A 15 38.32 54.00 16.66
C GLN A 15 38.78 52.88 17.60
N LEU A 16 38.65 51.63 17.14
CA LEU A 16 38.96 50.42 17.92
C LEU A 16 40.38 50.39 18.50
N GLU A 17 41.40 50.77 17.73
CA GLU A 17 42.78 50.74 18.25
C GLU A 17 42.99 51.72 19.40
N GLN A 18 42.33 52.88 19.34
CA GLN A 18 42.42 53.88 20.41
C GLN A 18 41.63 53.43 21.64
N PHE A 19 40.48 52.78 21.43
CA PHE A 19 39.69 52.12 22.46
C PHE A 19 40.51 51.05 23.20
N LEU A 20 41.11 50.12 22.47
CA LEU A 20 41.97 49.06 23.02
C LEU A 20 43.25 49.61 23.69
N LEU A 21 43.86 50.66 23.12
CA LEU A 21 45.08 51.27 23.67
C LEU A 21 44.82 51.92 25.04
N LEU A 22 43.69 52.60 25.20
CA LEU A 22 43.32 53.23 26.48
C LEU A 22 43.02 52.20 27.57
N GLY A 23 42.45 51.05 27.20
CA GLY A 23 42.31 49.89 28.09
C GLY A 23 43.66 49.33 28.54
N LEU A 24 44.58 49.07 27.59
CA LEU A 24 45.92 48.57 27.89
C LEU A 24 46.77 49.52 28.75
N GLN A 25 46.49 50.83 28.72
CA GLN A 25 47.19 51.84 29.53
C GLN A 25 46.59 52.02 30.94
N GLY A 26 45.46 51.38 31.25
CA GLY A 26 44.77 51.49 32.53
C GLY A 26 44.22 52.89 32.82
N GLU A 27 44.05 53.72 31.78
CA GLU A 27 43.53 55.09 31.90
C GLU A 27 42.00 55.16 31.91
N ALA A 28 41.32 54.04 31.59
CA ALA A 28 39.93 53.82 31.94
C ALA A 28 39.82 52.49 32.71
N GLU A 29 39.48 52.55 33.99
CA GLU A 29 39.22 51.34 34.78
C GLU A 29 38.05 50.53 34.18
N ALA A 30 37.12 51.20 33.49
CA ALA A 30 36.02 50.63 32.71
C ALA A 30 36.42 50.15 31.29
N LEU A 31 37.68 50.28 30.86
CA LEU A 31 38.20 49.64 29.63
C LEU A 31 38.96 48.34 29.93
N ASN A 32 39.28 48.07 31.20
CA ASN A 32 39.52 46.69 31.61
C ASN A 32 38.26 45.83 31.42
N SER A 33 37.09 46.45 31.18
CA SER A 33 35.80 45.83 30.90
C SER A 33 35.64 45.27 29.49
N LEU A 34 36.65 45.30 28.61
CA LEU A 34 36.69 44.29 27.54
C LEU A 34 36.79 42.89 28.14
N ASP A 35 37.40 42.72 29.32
CA ASP A 35 37.24 41.50 30.12
C ASP A 35 35.76 41.26 30.51
N ILE A 36 34.86 42.26 30.53
CA ILE A 36 33.43 42.05 30.85
C ILE A 36 32.68 41.45 29.66
N VAL A 37 32.94 41.94 28.44
CA VAL A 37 32.40 41.33 27.20
C VAL A 37 33.02 39.94 26.97
N GLU A 38 34.29 39.73 27.34
CA GLU A 38 34.93 38.41 27.36
C GLU A 38 34.53 37.51 28.56
N SER A 39 34.07 38.09 29.68
CA SER A 39 33.66 37.34 30.90
C SER A 39 32.18 36.99 30.93
N TYR A 40 31.36 37.65 30.11
CA TYR A 40 30.07 37.13 29.72
C TYR A 40 30.34 35.78 29.06
N THR A 41 29.78 34.70 29.62
CA THR A 41 30.01 33.35 29.13
C THR A 41 29.78 33.33 27.61
N GLY A 42 30.82 32.99 26.83
CA GLY A 42 30.77 32.92 25.35
C GLY A 42 31.22 34.16 24.55
N GLY A 43 31.72 35.23 25.18
CA GLY A 43 32.24 36.40 24.46
C GLY A 43 33.24 36.06 23.34
N ALA A 44 32.95 36.49 22.11
CA ALA A 44 33.81 36.27 20.93
C ALA A 44 34.31 37.60 20.35
N GLU A 45 35.63 37.81 20.36
CA GLU A 45 36.26 38.95 19.68
C GLU A 45 36.27 38.73 18.16
N GLY A 46 35.33 39.35 17.44
CA GLY A 46 35.41 39.54 16.00
C GLY A 46 36.12 40.86 15.67
N THR A 47 37.02 40.90 14.70
CA THR A 47 37.37 42.17 14.06
C THR A 47 36.62 42.24 12.74
N SER A 48 35.72 43.20 12.54
CA SER A 48 35.21 43.41 11.17
C SER A 48 36.35 43.88 10.28
N THR A 49 36.43 43.53 8.99
CA THR A 49 37.43 44.16 8.07
C THR A 49 36.83 45.03 6.99
N GLU A 50 35.51 45.11 6.93
CA GLU A 50 34.80 45.84 5.88
C GLU A 50 33.64 46.62 6.53
N GLN A 51 33.85 47.92 6.72
CA GLN A 51 32.84 48.89 7.14
C GLN A 51 32.93 50.12 6.23
N PRO A 52 31.79 50.79 5.95
CA PRO A 52 31.79 52.10 5.34
C PRO A 52 32.50 53.13 6.23
N THR A 53 32.94 54.26 5.64
CA THR A 53 33.82 55.22 6.34
C THR A 53 33.19 56.55 6.68
N VAL A 54 31.88 56.64 6.56
CA VAL A 54 31.09 57.81 6.94
C VAL A 54 29.73 57.34 7.45
N SER A 55 29.19 58.09 8.42
CA SER A 55 28.01 57.70 9.21
C SER A 55 26.79 57.18 8.42
N GLY A 56 26.30 57.89 7.41
CA GLY A 56 25.10 57.47 6.66
C GLY A 56 25.23 56.08 6.01
N PRO A 57 26.25 55.85 5.16
CA PRO A 57 26.59 54.52 4.66
C PRO A 57 26.84 53.46 5.73
N GLY A 58 27.51 53.83 6.84
CA GLY A 58 27.83 52.93 7.95
C GLY A 58 26.59 52.37 8.64
N TRP A 59 25.76 53.26 9.16
CA TRP A 59 24.52 52.90 9.85
C TRP A 59 23.55 52.16 8.94
N SER A 60 23.39 52.60 7.69
CA SER A 60 22.49 51.92 6.77
C SER A 60 22.94 50.50 6.41
N THR A 61 24.25 50.24 6.36
CA THR A 61 24.76 48.87 6.15
C THR A 61 24.50 47.97 7.36
N LEU A 62 24.70 48.48 8.58
CA LEU A 62 24.49 47.69 9.80
C LEU A 62 23.01 47.34 10.02
N LEU A 63 22.11 48.28 9.74
CA LEU A 63 20.68 48.15 10.02
C LEU A 63 19.89 47.49 8.88
N THR A 64 20.48 47.29 7.69
CA THR A 64 19.85 46.55 6.57
C THR A 64 20.58 45.27 6.21
N GLY A 65 21.81 45.08 6.71
CA GLY A 65 22.72 44.02 6.27
C GLY A 65 23.11 44.08 4.78
N VAL A 66 22.70 45.13 4.06
CA VAL A 66 23.02 45.31 2.64
C VAL A 66 24.07 46.42 2.51
N TRP A 67 25.05 46.28 1.62
CA TRP A 67 26.05 47.34 1.47
C TRP A 67 25.41 48.64 0.97
N ALA A 68 25.82 49.77 1.55
CA ALA A 68 25.29 51.09 1.23
C ALA A 68 25.22 51.43 -0.28
N GLU A 69 26.21 50.97 -1.06
CA GLU A 69 26.25 51.15 -2.51
C GLU A 69 25.15 50.38 -3.25
N GLN A 70 24.66 49.28 -2.67
CA GLN A 70 23.63 48.42 -3.25
C GLN A 70 22.21 48.94 -2.98
N HIS A 71 22.00 49.66 -1.87
CA HIS A 71 20.69 50.22 -1.49
C HIS A 71 20.62 51.76 -1.57
N GLY A 72 21.57 52.39 -2.28
CA GLY A 72 21.48 53.79 -2.71
C GLY A 72 21.99 54.87 -1.76
N VAL A 73 22.54 54.52 -0.58
CA VAL A 73 23.11 55.48 0.37
C VAL A 73 24.61 55.60 0.14
N THR A 74 25.07 56.77 -0.33
CA THR A 74 26.48 56.94 -0.76
C THR A 74 27.23 58.04 -0.02
N SER A 75 26.55 58.81 0.84
CA SER A 75 27.14 59.92 1.62
C SER A 75 26.24 60.39 2.76
N ASN A 76 26.75 61.24 3.65
CA ASN A 76 26.00 61.84 4.77
C ASN A 76 25.16 63.05 4.30
N ASN A 77 24.11 62.80 3.52
CA ASN A 77 23.24 63.84 2.98
C ASN A 77 21.74 63.55 3.16
N GLY A 78 21.39 62.63 4.06
CA GLY A 78 20.00 62.26 4.33
C GLY A 78 19.33 61.48 3.19
N GLN A 79 20.11 60.74 2.39
CA GLN A 79 19.57 59.82 1.39
C GLN A 79 18.67 58.77 2.07
N ALA A 80 17.52 58.48 1.46
CA ALA A 80 16.69 57.36 1.88
C ALA A 80 17.26 56.05 1.32
N ILE A 81 17.00 54.96 2.05
CA ILE A 81 17.28 53.59 1.60
C ILE A 81 16.29 53.25 0.48
N ASP A 82 16.71 52.40 -0.46
CA ASP A 82 15.83 51.94 -1.53
C ASP A 82 14.65 51.17 -0.94
N ALA A 83 13.43 51.44 -1.43
CA ALA A 83 12.19 50.95 -0.81
C ALA A 83 11.96 49.44 -0.95
N GLU A 84 12.89 48.73 -1.61
CA GLU A 84 12.91 47.28 -1.76
C GLU A 84 13.81 46.60 -0.71
N VAL A 85 14.45 47.38 0.17
CA VAL A 85 15.33 46.88 1.24
C VAL A 85 14.71 47.20 2.59
N ASP A 86 14.28 46.15 3.29
CA ASP A 86 13.73 46.25 4.63
C ASP A 86 14.86 46.47 5.65
N SER A 87 14.60 47.32 6.64
CA SER A 87 15.43 47.50 7.82
C SER A 87 15.25 46.36 8.83
N ILE A 88 16.18 46.24 9.76
CA ILE A 88 16.08 45.29 10.88
C ILE A 88 14.77 45.45 11.68
N PHE A 89 14.29 46.68 11.81
CA PHE A 89 13.05 47.00 12.52
C PHE A 89 11.84 46.42 11.78
N GLU A 90 11.76 46.63 10.47
CA GLU A 90 10.69 46.12 9.61
C GLU A 90 10.71 44.59 9.51
N ILE A 91 11.90 43.99 9.50
CA ILE A 91 12.06 42.53 9.47
C ILE A 91 11.58 41.91 10.78
N ILE A 92 11.97 42.47 11.93
CA ILE A 92 11.56 41.94 13.24
C ILE A 92 10.07 42.15 13.47
N ASP A 93 9.53 43.35 13.22
CA ASP A 93 8.09 43.63 13.36
C ASP A 93 7.23 42.73 12.45
N GLY A 94 7.70 42.48 11.22
CA GLY A 94 7.01 41.61 10.27
C GLY A 94 7.04 40.13 10.65
N ALA A 95 8.13 39.65 11.26
CA ALA A 95 8.31 38.25 11.63
C ALA A 95 7.74 37.92 13.01
N LEU A 96 7.81 38.86 13.95
CA LEU A 96 7.37 38.72 15.34
C LEU A 96 6.38 39.86 15.66
N PRO A 97 5.08 39.70 15.35
CA PRO A 97 4.09 40.78 15.46
C PRO A 97 3.84 41.29 16.89
N ASP A 98 4.25 40.49 17.88
CA ASP A 98 4.12 40.81 19.31
C ASP A 98 5.47 41.24 19.93
N ALA A 99 6.54 41.34 19.14
CA ALA A 99 7.87 41.73 19.62
C ALA A 99 7.89 43.18 20.12
N THR A 100 8.49 43.37 21.28
CA THR A 100 8.77 44.67 21.86
C THR A 100 10.10 45.20 21.31
N ILE A 101 10.00 46.21 20.46
CA ILE A 101 11.15 46.88 19.87
C ILE A 101 11.36 48.25 20.52
N ALA A 102 12.59 48.52 20.97
CA ALA A 102 12.99 49.79 21.57
C ALA A 102 14.11 50.47 20.76
N SER A 103 14.03 51.79 20.59
CA SER A 103 15.09 52.57 19.98
C SER A 103 15.43 53.80 20.81
N ILE A 104 16.71 53.96 21.15
CA ILE A 104 17.24 55.12 21.87
C ILE A 104 18.30 55.78 20.97
N VAL A 105 17.85 56.64 20.06
CA VAL A 105 18.64 57.12 18.93
C VAL A 105 18.42 58.62 18.69
N HIS A 106 19.47 59.32 18.24
CA HIS A 106 19.32 60.65 17.66
C HIS A 106 19.30 60.53 16.13
N TRP A 107 18.11 60.36 15.56
CA TRP A 107 17.93 60.00 14.14
C TRP A 107 18.56 60.98 13.14
N ASP A 108 18.74 62.25 13.51
CA ASP A 108 19.45 63.22 12.67
C ASP A 108 20.94 62.84 12.45
N ASP A 109 21.55 62.07 13.37
CA ASP A 109 22.96 61.67 13.33
C ASP A 109 23.19 60.37 12.54
N ILE A 110 22.15 59.56 12.37
CA ILE A 110 22.16 58.37 11.48
C ILE A 110 22.28 58.77 10.00
N ASN A 111 21.99 60.04 9.66
CA ASN A 111 22.17 60.63 8.32
C ASN A 111 21.42 59.91 7.18
N THR A 112 20.33 59.20 7.50
CA THR A 112 19.40 58.58 6.54
C THR A 112 17.97 59.05 6.80
N GLY A 113 17.19 59.22 5.73
CA GLY A 113 15.79 59.66 5.86
C GLY A 113 14.77 58.53 6.08
N HIS A 114 15.22 57.27 6.15
CA HIS A 114 14.37 56.07 6.11
C HIS A 114 13.92 55.66 7.51
N PHE A 115 14.86 55.29 8.39
CA PHE A 115 14.56 54.67 9.69
C PHE A 115 13.68 55.52 10.61
N SER A 116 13.78 56.85 10.53
CA SER A 116 12.88 57.75 11.28
C SER A 116 11.40 57.66 10.88
N ALA A 117 11.09 57.10 9.71
CA ALA A 117 9.71 56.84 9.26
C ALA A 117 9.22 55.45 9.68
N ASP A 118 10.13 54.49 9.91
CA ASP A 118 9.81 53.11 10.26
C ASP A 118 9.44 52.99 11.76
N VAL A 119 10.01 53.86 12.60
CA VAL A 119 9.76 53.90 14.06
C VAL A 119 8.44 54.53 14.51
N ASP A 120 7.60 55.03 13.58
CA ASP A 120 6.27 55.62 13.89
C ASP A 120 5.18 54.54 14.13
N ALA A 121 5.52 53.24 14.04
CA ALA A 121 4.59 52.10 14.04
C ALA A 121 4.60 51.22 15.30
N GLY A 122 4.83 51.78 16.50
CA GLY A 122 4.70 51.03 17.77
C GLY A 122 6.01 50.73 18.50
N ILE A 123 7.13 51.26 17.99
CA ILE A 123 8.44 51.21 18.63
C ILE A 123 8.51 52.23 19.77
N ILE A 124 9.14 51.86 20.89
CA ILE A 124 9.43 52.82 21.97
C ILE A 124 10.61 53.69 21.51
N ASP A 125 10.32 54.79 20.80
CA ASP A 125 11.31 55.75 20.33
C ASP A 125 11.56 56.86 21.37
N TYR A 126 12.71 56.81 22.04
CA TYR A 126 13.20 57.92 22.84
C TYR A 126 13.99 58.88 21.95
N ALA A 127 13.29 59.76 21.22
CA ALA A 127 13.92 60.81 20.43
C ALA A 127 14.88 61.64 21.31
N MET A 128 16.19 61.43 21.15
CA MET A 128 17.22 61.88 22.09
C MET A 128 17.51 63.39 22.08
N SER A 129 16.73 64.21 21.36
CA SER A 129 17.06 65.62 21.14
C SER A 129 17.09 66.42 22.46
N GLY A 130 18.30 66.62 22.99
CA GLY A 130 18.59 67.38 24.21
C GLY A 130 18.74 66.57 25.51
N LEU A 131 18.82 65.24 25.45
CA LEU A 131 19.23 64.41 26.61
C LEU A 131 20.75 64.42 26.78
N SER A 132 21.23 64.15 28.00
CA SER A 132 22.65 63.87 28.26
C SER A 132 22.92 62.39 28.08
N ASP A 133 24.14 62.01 27.71
CA ASP A 133 24.51 60.62 27.44
C ASP A 133 24.28 59.70 28.65
N GLN A 134 24.50 60.18 29.88
CA GLN A 134 24.13 59.40 31.08
C GLN A 134 22.63 59.09 31.16
N ALA A 135 21.76 60.02 30.72
CA ALA A 135 20.32 59.80 30.75
C ALA A 135 19.88 58.78 29.69
N VAL A 136 20.64 58.67 28.60
CA VAL A 136 20.47 57.66 27.55
C VAL A 136 20.82 56.27 28.09
N THR A 137 21.93 56.17 28.82
CA THR A 137 22.34 54.95 29.53
C THR A 137 21.35 54.54 30.62
N ASP A 138 20.91 55.51 31.45
CA ASP A 138 19.94 55.24 32.52
C ASP A 138 18.61 54.68 31.96
N GLU A 139 18.16 55.16 30.80
CA GLU A 139 16.95 54.67 30.13
C GLU A 139 17.14 53.26 29.56
N ALA A 140 18.29 52.99 28.92
CA ALA A 140 18.59 51.65 28.42
C ALA A 140 18.58 50.60 29.54
N VAL A 141 19.15 50.95 30.71
CA VAL A 141 19.14 50.09 31.91
C VAL A 141 17.71 49.88 32.42
N ASP A 142 16.88 50.92 32.47
CA ASP A 142 15.48 50.80 32.92
C ASP A 142 14.66 49.90 31.98
N LEU A 143 14.87 49.99 30.66
CA LEU A 143 14.20 49.12 29.70
C LEU A 143 14.64 47.66 29.85
N ILE A 144 15.93 47.37 30.04
CA ILE A 144 16.44 46.02 30.31
C ILE A 144 15.79 45.46 31.58
N ASP A 145 15.74 46.24 32.66
CA ASP A 145 15.23 45.80 33.94
C ASP A 145 13.71 45.59 33.95
N THR A 146 12.95 46.45 33.26
CA THR A 146 11.49 46.55 33.43
C THR A 146 10.68 46.05 32.25
N VAL A 147 11.21 46.15 31.04
CA VAL A 147 10.49 45.82 29.79
C VAL A 147 11.04 44.53 29.16
N ALA A 148 12.37 44.35 29.19
CA ALA A 148 13.07 43.31 28.44
C ALA A 148 12.67 43.28 26.96
N PRO A 149 13.03 44.31 26.16
CA PRO A 149 12.69 44.33 24.74
C PRO A 149 13.29 43.14 23.99
N ASP A 150 12.55 42.54 23.07
CA ASP A 150 13.05 41.52 22.14
C ASP A 150 14.20 42.08 21.29
N PHE A 151 14.11 43.35 20.88
CA PHE A 151 15.19 44.07 20.22
C PHE A 151 15.32 45.52 20.70
N MET A 152 16.50 45.91 21.17
CA MET A 152 16.83 47.27 21.56
C MET A 152 18.01 47.81 20.74
N PHE A 153 17.81 48.91 20.02
CA PHE A 153 18.89 49.64 19.35
C PHE A 153 19.21 50.95 20.10
N LEU A 154 20.46 51.11 20.51
CA LEU A 154 20.95 52.24 21.28
C LEU A 154 22.13 52.91 20.57
N GLN A 155 22.07 54.22 20.35
CA GLN A 155 23.18 55.01 19.80
C GLN A 155 23.87 55.84 20.89
N LEU A 156 25.21 55.77 20.97
CA LEU A 156 26.05 56.61 21.83
C LEU A 156 26.92 57.55 20.95
N ASP A 157 26.61 58.85 20.94
CA ASP A 157 27.17 59.84 19.99
C ASP A 157 28.37 60.67 20.54
N ASP A 158 28.72 60.48 21.82
CA ASP A 158 29.70 61.31 22.54
C ASP A 158 31.12 61.32 21.91
N VAL A 159 31.45 60.25 21.17
CA VAL A 159 32.77 60.04 20.56
C VAL A 159 32.94 60.82 19.25
N ASP A 160 31.86 61.03 18.49
CA ASP A 160 31.94 61.71 17.19
C ASP A 160 32.20 63.22 17.36
N GLY A 161 31.43 63.90 18.22
CA GLY A 161 31.56 65.33 18.48
C GLY A 161 32.94 65.76 19.02
N ALA A 162 33.56 64.94 19.89
CA ALA A 162 34.89 65.19 20.43
C ALA A 162 36.01 65.00 19.38
N GLY A 163 35.85 63.99 18.51
CA GLY A 163 36.79 63.68 17.43
C GLY A 163 36.83 64.76 16.34
N HIS A 164 35.67 65.25 15.90
CA HIS A 164 35.58 66.31 14.89
C HIS A 164 36.20 67.64 15.32
N SER A 165 36.18 67.96 16.62
CA SER A 165 36.66 69.23 17.14
C SER A 165 38.17 69.27 17.41
N SER A 166 38.83 68.11 17.59
CA SER A 166 40.22 68.08 18.08
C SER A 166 41.13 66.95 17.57
N GLY A 167 40.62 65.95 16.83
CA GLY A 167 41.39 64.75 16.47
C GLY A 167 41.72 63.87 17.69
N PHE A 168 42.71 62.97 17.59
CA PHE A 168 43.14 62.19 18.75
C PHE A 168 43.81 63.09 19.82
N GLY A 169 43.27 63.06 21.04
CA GLY A 169 43.69 63.92 22.14
C GLY A 169 42.87 63.71 23.42
N GLU A 170 43.14 64.52 24.45
CA GLU A 170 42.53 64.39 25.80
C GLU A 170 41.00 64.38 25.76
N ALA A 171 40.37 65.16 24.86
CA ALA A 171 38.92 65.21 24.72
C ALA A 171 38.33 63.92 24.10
N TYR A 172 38.94 63.38 23.05
CA TYR A 172 38.52 62.13 22.41
C TYR A 172 38.78 60.90 23.30
N ASN A 173 39.91 60.89 24.02
CA ASN A 173 40.18 59.84 25.00
C ASN A 173 39.16 59.89 26.15
N GLN A 174 38.78 61.10 26.58
CA GLN A 174 37.78 61.26 27.64
C GLN A 174 36.38 60.82 27.19
N SER A 175 35.98 61.07 25.94
CA SER A 175 34.71 60.55 25.42
C SER A 175 34.71 59.03 25.27
N ILE A 176 35.81 58.42 24.83
CA ILE A 176 35.98 56.95 24.85
C ILE A 176 35.83 56.41 26.28
N ILE A 177 36.47 57.04 27.28
CA ILE A 177 36.38 56.63 28.69
C ILE A 177 34.92 56.70 29.17
N THR A 178 34.20 57.77 28.82
CA THR A 178 32.78 57.95 29.17
C THR A 178 31.92 56.84 28.56
N VAL A 179 32.00 56.62 27.25
CA VAL A 179 31.23 55.57 26.56
C VAL A 179 31.56 54.18 27.07
N SER A 180 32.80 53.92 27.46
CA SER A 180 33.20 52.64 28.07
C SER A 180 32.53 52.41 29.43
N ALA A 181 32.40 53.47 30.25
CA ALA A 181 31.69 53.38 31.51
C ALA A 181 30.19 53.13 31.31
N GLN A 182 29.59 53.78 30.31
CA GLN A 182 28.18 53.58 29.95
C GLN A 182 27.91 52.17 29.43
N LEU A 183 28.78 51.64 28.57
CA LEU A 183 28.70 50.26 28.10
C LEU A 183 28.78 49.26 29.25
N ALA A 184 29.65 49.50 30.24
CA ALA A 184 29.76 48.64 31.41
C ALA A 184 28.49 48.66 32.28
N GLU A 185 27.79 49.81 32.37
CA GLU A 185 26.50 49.90 33.07
C GLU A 185 25.41 49.08 32.36
N ILE A 186 25.36 49.13 31.03
CA ILE A 186 24.41 48.36 30.21
C ILE A 186 24.67 46.85 30.34
N LEU A 187 25.93 46.41 30.18
CA LEU A 187 26.29 44.99 30.30
C LEU A 187 25.98 44.44 31.70
N ALA A 188 26.24 45.22 32.75
CA ALA A 188 25.92 44.82 34.12
C ALA A 188 24.40 44.69 34.36
N ALA A 189 23.57 45.49 33.66
CA ALA A 189 22.12 45.36 33.72
C ALA A 189 21.66 44.06 33.04
N VAL A 190 22.19 43.74 31.86
CA VAL A 190 21.90 42.47 31.16
C VAL A 190 22.32 41.27 32.00
N GLU A 191 23.55 41.25 32.53
CA GLU A 191 24.04 40.16 33.40
C GLU A 191 23.16 39.99 34.65
N ALA A 192 22.73 41.10 35.26
CA ALA A 192 21.84 41.04 36.42
C ALA A 192 20.44 40.52 36.06
N ARG A 193 19.95 40.80 34.85
CA ARG A 193 18.66 40.36 34.33
C ARG A 193 18.64 38.87 34.03
N GLU A 194 19.62 38.37 33.29
CA GLU A 194 19.79 36.93 33.04
C GLU A 194 19.94 36.14 34.33
N ALA A 195 20.77 36.62 35.26
CA ALA A 195 20.95 35.96 36.55
C ALA A 195 19.66 35.90 37.38
N ALA A 196 18.72 36.83 37.15
CA ALA A 196 17.42 36.85 37.79
C ALA A 196 16.35 36.04 37.05
N ASN A 197 16.48 35.87 35.73
CA ASN A 197 15.53 35.18 34.85
C ASN A 197 16.28 34.18 33.95
N PRO A 198 16.53 32.95 34.44
CA PRO A 198 17.31 31.94 33.71
C PRO A 198 16.64 31.39 32.45
N ASP A 199 15.38 31.75 32.22
CA ASP A 199 14.62 31.39 31.01
C ASP A 199 14.75 32.48 29.93
N GLU A 200 15.48 33.57 30.18
CA GLU A 200 15.82 34.60 29.19
C GLU A 200 17.24 34.39 28.66
N ASP A 201 17.43 34.61 27.36
CA ASP A 201 18.74 34.53 26.70
C ASP A 201 19.04 35.84 25.98
N TRP A 202 20.21 36.44 26.24
CA TRP A 202 20.54 37.77 25.77
C TRP A 202 21.75 37.81 24.85
N LEU A 203 21.60 38.50 23.72
CA LEU A 203 22.68 38.83 22.79
C LEU A 203 23.01 40.32 22.86
N VAL A 204 24.23 40.65 23.27
CA VAL A 204 24.72 42.03 23.27
C VAL A 204 25.69 42.25 22.11
N ILE A 205 25.38 43.22 21.26
CA ILE A 205 26.21 43.62 20.12
C ILE A 205 26.71 45.05 20.35
N VAL A 206 28.02 45.25 20.19
CA VAL A 206 28.67 46.56 20.21
C VAL A 206 29.36 46.80 18.88
N SER A 207 28.95 47.85 18.16
CA SER A 207 29.52 48.18 16.86
C SER A 207 29.69 49.69 16.68
N THR A 208 30.35 50.08 15.60
CA THR A 208 30.48 51.47 15.16
C THR A 208 30.09 51.58 13.71
N ASP A 209 29.60 52.75 13.32
CA ASP A 209 29.23 53.09 11.95
C ASP A 209 30.45 53.35 11.06
N HIS A 210 31.52 53.92 11.62
CA HIS A 210 32.79 54.13 10.95
C HIS A 210 33.97 54.34 11.91
N GLY A 211 35.16 53.89 11.49
CA GLY A 211 36.42 54.21 12.17
C GLY A 211 37.00 55.58 11.79
N ARG A 212 38.02 56.04 12.52
CA ARG A 212 38.75 57.29 12.27
C ARG A 212 40.21 57.05 11.89
N ASP A 213 40.82 57.99 11.16
CA ASP A 213 42.24 57.91 10.75
C ASP A 213 43.16 57.61 11.95
N PRO A 214 43.82 56.42 11.99
CA PRO A 214 44.67 55.97 13.09
C PRO A 214 45.86 56.88 13.37
N ALA A 215 46.25 57.74 12.42
CA ALA A 215 47.35 58.68 12.58
C ALA A 215 46.92 60.06 13.10
N THR A 216 45.68 60.49 12.86
CA THR A 216 45.25 61.87 13.11
C THR A 216 43.95 62.04 13.91
N GLY A 217 43.09 61.01 13.95
CA GLY A 217 41.76 61.06 14.53
C GLY A 217 40.79 61.99 13.80
N SER A 218 41.12 62.40 12.58
CA SER A 218 40.25 63.22 11.72
C SER A 218 39.56 62.39 10.65
N GLY A 219 38.38 62.83 10.19
CA GLY A 219 37.70 62.19 9.06
C GLY A 219 38.35 62.51 7.72
N HIS A 220 38.62 61.51 6.88
CA HIS A 220 39.13 61.69 5.51
C HIS A 220 38.68 60.59 4.54
N GLY A 221 38.72 60.88 3.22
CA GLY A 221 38.07 60.07 2.17
C GLY A 221 38.92 58.99 1.47
N GLU A 222 40.08 58.59 2.01
CA GLU A 222 40.85 57.44 1.52
C GLU A 222 41.20 56.51 2.69
N GLN A 223 41.02 55.20 2.55
CA GLN A 223 40.94 54.27 3.70
C GLN A 223 42.19 53.37 3.86
N THR A 224 42.43 52.91 5.09
CA THR A 224 43.36 51.84 5.49
C THR A 224 42.61 50.67 6.13
N ASP A 225 43.17 49.46 6.10
CA ASP A 225 42.59 48.27 6.77
C ASP A 225 42.38 48.49 8.29
N MET A 226 43.12 49.43 8.89
CA MET A 226 43.02 49.77 10.31
C MET A 226 41.79 50.62 10.65
N GLU A 227 41.18 51.30 9.66
CA GLU A 227 39.96 52.11 9.81
C GLU A 227 38.67 51.30 9.67
N ARG A 228 38.76 50.04 9.23
CA ARG A 228 37.60 49.20 8.86
C ARG A 228 37.26 48.12 9.89
N ARG A 229 37.57 48.35 11.16
CA ARG A 229 37.36 47.40 12.27
C ARG A 229 36.47 47.99 13.34
N THR A 230 35.27 47.45 13.55
CA THR A 230 34.67 47.14 14.88
C THR A 230 33.35 46.38 14.69
N PHE A 231 33.26 45.18 15.26
CA PHE A 231 32.02 44.48 15.61
C PHE A 231 32.38 43.56 16.78
N ILE A 232 31.79 43.75 17.95
CA ILE A 232 32.01 42.91 19.13
C ILE A 232 30.64 42.36 19.54
N ALA A 233 30.54 41.05 19.77
CA ALA A 233 29.31 40.42 20.23
C ALA A 233 29.59 39.52 21.44
N ALA A 234 28.62 39.46 22.35
CA ALA A 234 28.65 38.59 23.52
C ALA A 234 27.30 37.89 23.71
N ASN A 235 27.36 36.57 23.80
CA ASN A 235 26.30 35.63 24.15
C ASN A 235 26.96 34.25 24.38
N GLU A 236 26.34 33.36 25.16
CA GLU A 236 26.92 32.05 25.49
C GLU A 236 26.98 31.05 24.33
N GLU A 237 26.17 31.28 23.30
CA GLU A 237 26.06 30.46 22.10
C GLU A 237 27.06 30.86 21.00
N LEU A 238 27.81 31.97 21.16
CA LEU A 238 28.78 32.42 20.17
C LEU A 238 30.08 31.59 20.21
N ALA A 239 30.53 31.12 19.04
CA ALA A 239 31.82 30.47 18.87
C ALA A 239 32.99 31.48 18.88
N THR A 240 34.21 31.07 19.27
CA THR A 240 35.39 31.94 19.14
C THR A 240 35.83 32.08 17.68
N PHE A 241 35.88 33.31 17.14
CA PHE A 241 36.30 33.57 15.74
C PHE A 241 37.77 34.03 15.66
N SER A 242 38.50 33.61 14.61
CA SER A 242 39.87 34.08 14.33
C SER A 242 39.98 34.97 13.08
N ASP A 243 38.92 35.03 12.28
CA ASP A 243 38.89 35.63 10.96
C ASP A 243 37.98 36.87 10.95
N ALA A 244 38.20 37.76 10.00
CA ALA A 244 37.49 39.02 9.93
C ALA A 244 36.12 38.89 9.25
N VAL A 245 35.11 39.58 9.80
CA VAL A 245 33.70 39.53 9.35
C VAL A 245 33.24 40.86 8.73
N PRO A 246 32.33 40.89 7.76
CA PRO A 246 31.78 42.15 7.24
C PRO A 246 30.70 42.73 8.17
N ALA A 247 30.48 44.06 8.14
CA ALA A 247 29.38 44.70 8.90
C ALA A 247 27.99 44.18 8.51
N THR A 248 27.83 43.58 7.35
CA THR A 248 26.58 42.96 6.92
C THR A 248 26.21 41.72 7.74
N SER A 249 27.16 41.09 8.46
CA SER A 249 26.89 39.93 9.32
C SER A 249 26.14 40.27 10.60
N VAL A 250 26.08 41.56 10.98
CA VAL A 250 25.41 42.00 12.22
C VAL A 250 23.93 41.69 12.17
N LEU A 251 23.26 42.08 11.08
CA LEU A 251 21.84 41.80 10.88
C LEU A 251 21.58 40.29 10.87
N THR A 252 22.35 39.50 10.13
CA THR A 252 22.11 38.05 10.01
C THR A 252 22.28 37.34 11.35
N THR A 253 23.22 37.78 12.18
CA THR A 253 23.42 37.21 13.52
C THR A 253 22.25 37.54 14.45
N ILE A 254 21.71 38.77 14.38
CA ILE A 254 20.54 39.17 15.19
C ILE A 254 19.30 38.38 14.79
N LEU A 255 19.03 38.26 13.49
CA LEU A 255 17.84 37.55 13.00
C LEU A 255 17.89 36.06 13.32
N ASP A 256 19.07 35.45 13.18
CA ASP A 256 19.29 34.04 13.54
C ASP A 256 19.12 33.82 15.04
N PHE A 257 19.67 34.71 15.88
CA PHE A 257 19.48 34.64 17.33
C PHE A 257 18.00 34.75 17.73
N LEU A 258 17.22 35.60 17.07
CA LEU A 258 15.78 35.75 17.32
C LEU A 258 14.91 34.67 16.66
N ASN A 259 15.51 33.61 16.09
CA ASN A 259 14.81 32.54 15.35
C ASN A 259 13.95 33.06 14.17
N ILE A 260 14.33 34.18 13.57
CA ILE A 260 13.62 34.77 12.43
C ILE A 260 14.14 34.16 11.12
N SER A 261 13.33 33.28 10.53
CA SER A 261 13.59 32.72 9.20
C SER A 261 13.55 33.81 8.13
N PHE A 262 14.71 34.15 7.55
CA PHE A 262 14.82 35.14 6.48
C PHE A 262 15.37 34.52 5.19
N THR A 263 14.69 34.76 4.06
CA THR A 263 15.12 34.24 2.74
C THR A 263 15.91 35.31 1.97
N LEU A 264 17.09 34.94 1.48
CA LEU A 264 17.97 35.82 0.72
C LEU A 264 17.28 36.35 -0.55
N ASN A 265 17.12 37.68 -0.67
CA ASN A 265 16.78 38.29 -1.95
C ASN A 265 18.00 38.29 -2.89
N ALA A 266 17.74 38.27 -4.20
CA ALA A 266 18.70 37.98 -5.27
C ALA A 266 19.94 38.91 -5.37
N ASP A 267 20.03 39.96 -4.54
CA ASP A 267 21.15 40.91 -4.50
C ASP A 267 22.06 40.80 -3.24
N GLY A 268 21.80 39.83 -2.36
CA GLY A 268 22.80 39.22 -1.45
C GLY A 268 23.20 39.99 -0.18
N LEU A 269 22.79 39.48 0.99
CA LEU A 269 23.60 39.57 2.21
C LEU A 269 24.92 38.83 1.94
N GLN A 270 26.07 39.48 2.13
CA GLN A 270 27.36 38.91 1.73
C GLN A 270 28.02 37.99 2.78
N SER A 271 27.34 37.62 3.86
CA SER A 271 27.89 36.76 4.93
C SER A 271 26.83 35.96 5.68
N GLY A 272 27.17 34.76 6.14
CA GLY A 272 26.32 33.92 7.02
C GLY A 272 26.25 34.44 8.47
N SER A 273 25.39 33.81 9.28
CA SER A 273 25.29 34.07 10.73
C SER A 273 26.55 33.65 11.47
N LEU A 274 26.80 34.28 12.61
CA LEU A 274 27.89 33.93 13.52
C LEU A 274 27.50 32.84 14.53
N LEU A 275 26.25 32.38 14.57
CA LEU A 275 25.82 31.28 15.45
C LEU A 275 26.19 29.88 14.92
N GLU A 276 26.72 29.77 13.69
CA GLU A 276 27.17 28.48 13.13
C GLU A 276 28.41 27.94 13.89
N GLY A 277 28.17 27.12 14.93
CA GLY A 277 29.21 26.29 15.53
C GLY A 277 29.03 25.83 16.98
N ALA A 278 28.03 26.31 17.73
CA ALA A 278 27.71 25.72 19.03
C ALA A 278 26.98 24.39 18.83
N ALA A 279 27.45 23.33 19.49
CA ALA A 279 26.72 22.08 19.51
C ALA A 279 25.46 22.28 20.35
N ASP A 280 24.29 22.09 19.76
CA ASP A 280 23.02 22.02 20.50
C ASP A 280 23.19 21.02 21.65
N PRO A 281 23.04 21.43 22.93
CA PRO A 281 23.16 20.53 24.06
C PRO A 281 21.84 19.83 24.40
N LEU A 282 20.72 20.23 23.78
CA LEU A 282 19.40 19.72 24.09
C LEU A 282 19.02 18.59 23.13
N PRO A 283 18.50 17.46 23.66
CA PRO A 283 17.90 16.44 22.82
C PRO A 283 16.61 16.92 22.15
N PRO A 284 16.30 16.42 20.94
CA PRO A 284 15.03 16.71 20.29
C PRO A 284 13.87 16.23 21.16
N THR A 285 12.80 17.02 21.22
CA THR A 285 11.57 16.70 21.97
C THR A 285 10.36 16.62 21.04
N ILE A 286 9.25 16.02 21.49
CA ILE A 286 8.02 15.96 20.69
C ILE A 286 7.31 17.32 20.78
N ASP A 287 7.14 18.00 19.65
CA ASP A 287 6.32 19.21 19.53
C ASP A 287 4.84 18.86 19.37
N ALA A 288 4.54 17.94 18.44
CA ALA A 288 3.18 17.49 18.20
C ALA A 288 3.12 16.05 17.69
N ILE A 289 2.13 15.29 18.18
CA ILE A 289 1.70 14.04 17.56
C ILE A 289 0.66 14.41 16.51
N LEU A 290 0.94 14.10 15.24
CA LEU A 290 0.13 14.58 14.12
C LEU A 290 -0.96 13.56 13.75
N THR A 291 -0.57 12.30 13.54
CA THR A 291 -1.49 11.26 13.08
C THR A 291 -1.10 9.91 13.67
N PRO A 292 -2.02 9.18 14.32
CA PRO A 292 -3.19 9.74 14.97
C PRO A 292 -2.78 10.65 16.14
N VAL A 293 -3.49 11.75 16.37
CA VAL A 293 -3.28 12.58 17.57
C VAL A 293 -3.45 11.73 18.84
N ASP A 294 -2.78 12.10 19.93
CA ASP A 294 -2.92 11.37 21.20
C ASP A 294 -4.38 11.34 21.69
N GLY A 295 -4.84 10.17 22.11
CA GLY A 295 -6.23 9.91 22.51
C GLY A 295 -7.23 9.89 21.36
N ALA A 296 -6.79 9.87 20.09
CA ALA A 296 -7.70 9.77 18.95
C ALA A 296 -8.54 8.50 19.01
N ALA A 297 -9.84 8.64 18.78
CA ALA A 297 -10.75 7.53 18.53
C ALA A 297 -10.98 7.39 17.02
N ARG A 298 -11.37 6.18 16.59
CA ARG A 298 -11.71 5.86 15.19
C ARG A 298 -10.55 6.07 14.21
N VAL A 299 -9.35 5.70 14.64
CA VAL A 299 -8.19 5.66 13.74
C VAL A 299 -8.39 4.57 12.72
N THR A 300 -8.20 4.87 11.43
CA THR A 300 -8.36 3.87 10.38
C THR A 300 -7.34 2.75 10.54
N LEU A 301 -7.70 1.55 10.12
CA LEU A 301 -6.91 0.34 10.41
C LEU A 301 -5.52 0.35 9.74
N ASP A 302 -5.36 1.13 8.67
CA ASP A 302 -4.12 1.30 7.90
C ASP A 302 -3.46 2.68 8.09
N THR A 303 -3.75 3.37 9.19
CA THR A 303 -3.17 4.69 9.46
C THR A 303 -1.66 4.63 9.64
N ASP A 304 -0.93 5.45 8.89
CA ASP A 304 0.48 5.77 9.14
C ASP A 304 0.63 6.62 10.40
N LEU A 305 1.70 6.39 11.15
CA LEU A 305 2.02 7.20 12.34
C LEU A 305 2.87 8.41 11.94
N SER A 306 2.56 9.59 12.46
CA SER A 306 3.27 10.83 12.16
C SER A 306 3.44 11.71 13.39
N ILE A 307 4.66 12.21 13.58
CA ILE A 307 5.09 13.01 14.72
C ILE A 307 6.00 14.15 14.27
N ARG A 308 5.88 15.30 14.90
CA ARG A 308 6.74 16.46 14.73
C ARG A 308 7.60 16.67 15.97
N PHE A 309 8.88 16.90 15.76
CA PHE A 309 9.86 17.22 16.80
C PHE A 309 10.03 18.75 16.95
N SER A 310 10.64 19.17 18.06
CA SER A 310 10.96 20.58 18.36
C SER A 310 11.98 21.20 17.40
N GLU A 311 12.61 20.39 16.57
CA GLU A 311 13.73 20.73 15.69
C GLU A 311 13.91 19.67 14.59
N GLU A 312 14.83 19.90 13.66
CA GLU A 312 15.17 18.91 12.63
C GLU A 312 15.81 17.66 13.22
N VAL A 313 15.36 16.48 12.77
CA VAL A 313 15.88 15.20 13.26
C VAL A 313 16.43 14.33 12.12
N GLN A 314 17.22 13.34 12.50
CA GLN A 314 17.81 12.32 11.66
C GLN A 314 17.49 10.93 12.22
N ILE A 315 17.54 9.92 11.36
CA ILE A 315 17.37 8.52 11.76
C ILE A 315 18.57 8.10 12.63
N GLY A 316 18.29 7.67 13.85
CA GLY A 316 19.27 7.11 14.78
C GLY A 316 19.28 5.58 14.73
N THR A 317 19.15 4.94 15.90
CA THR A 317 19.11 3.47 16.05
C THR A 317 18.03 3.06 17.02
N GLY A 318 17.27 2.02 16.70
CA GLY A 318 16.23 1.50 17.58
C GLY A 318 15.03 0.99 16.81
N THR A 319 13.95 0.74 17.53
CA THR A 319 12.68 0.30 16.98
C THR A 319 11.53 1.16 17.47
N ILE A 320 10.48 1.17 16.67
CA ILE A 320 9.17 1.70 17.00
C ILE A 320 8.24 0.50 17.13
N THR A 321 7.51 0.41 18.22
CA THR A 321 6.62 -0.71 18.51
C THR A 321 5.22 -0.21 18.81
N VAL A 322 4.22 -0.88 18.24
CA VAL A 322 2.81 -0.63 18.53
C VAL A 322 2.31 -1.76 19.41
N HIS A 323 1.70 -1.40 20.54
CA HIS A 323 1.25 -2.33 21.56
C HIS A 323 -0.27 -2.28 21.69
N ARG A 324 -0.91 -3.44 21.82
CA ARG A 324 -2.32 -3.55 22.21
C ARG A 324 -2.44 -3.23 23.71
N ALA A 325 -3.30 -2.28 24.07
CA ALA A 325 -3.42 -1.80 25.45
C ALA A 325 -4.03 -2.84 26.42
N GLU A 326 -4.89 -3.72 25.93
CA GLU A 326 -5.56 -4.74 26.77
C GLU A 326 -4.58 -5.72 27.42
N ASP A 327 -3.55 -6.16 26.68
CA ASP A 327 -2.66 -7.26 27.09
C ASP A 327 -1.16 -6.97 26.93
N ASP A 328 -0.79 -5.75 26.52
CA ASP A 328 0.59 -5.31 26.27
C ASP A 328 1.32 -6.10 25.16
N SER A 329 0.57 -6.78 24.28
CA SER A 329 1.17 -7.51 23.16
C SER A 329 1.66 -6.58 22.04
N VAL A 330 2.86 -6.84 21.53
CA VAL A 330 3.43 -6.10 20.38
C VAL A 330 2.75 -6.59 19.10
N VAL A 331 2.07 -5.69 18.39
CA VAL A 331 1.40 -5.99 17.12
C VAL A 331 2.22 -5.58 15.90
N ALA A 332 3.06 -4.55 16.04
CA ALA A 332 3.95 -4.08 14.99
C ALA A 332 5.32 -3.74 15.55
N THR A 333 6.37 -4.01 14.78
CA THR A 333 7.74 -3.58 15.07
C THR A 333 8.36 -3.02 13.80
N VAL A 334 8.75 -1.75 13.84
CA VAL A 334 9.38 -1.04 12.73
C VAL A 334 10.80 -0.68 13.13
N ASP A 335 11.77 -1.16 12.37
CA ASP A 335 13.16 -0.70 12.50
C ASP A 335 13.26 0.71 11.93
N VAL A 336 13.81 1.65 12.70
CA VAL A 336 13.91 3.06 12.29
C VAL A 336 14.77 3.27 11.05
N THR A 337 15.65 2.31 10.72
CA THR A 337 16.50 2.33 9.52
C THR A 337 15.84 1.70 8.29
N SER A 338 14.62 1.17 8.44
CA SER A 338 13.85 0.60 7.33
C SER A 338 13.27 1.68 6.42
N GLY A 339 12.90 1.30 5.20
CA GLY A 339 12.24 2.22 4.26
C GLY A 339 10.82 2.63 4.67
N ALA A 340 10.28 2.10 5.76
CA ALA A 340 8.96 2.46 6.30
C ALA A 340 9.01 3.77 7.13
N VAL A 341 10.20 4.22 7.53
CA VAL A 341 10.38 5.48 8.26
C VAL A 341 10.97 6.53 7.34
N THR A 342 10.28 7.67 7.25
CA THR A 342 10.74 8.83 6.47
C THR A 342 10.85 10.04 7.36
N VAL A 343 11.91 10.82 7.17
CA VAL A 343 12.19 12.05 7.92
C VAL A 343 12.30 13.21 6.94
N SER A 344 11.57 14.28 7.22
CA SER A 344 11.57 15.51 6.41
C SER A 344 11.61 16.72 7.35
N GLY A 345 12.82 17.25 7.59
CA GLY A 345 13.05 18.30 8.57
C GLY A 345 12.75 17.79 9.98
N ASP A 346 11.79 18.42 10.65
CA ASP A 346 11.32 18.10 12.00
C ASP A 346 10.26 17.00 12.06
N THR A 347 9.77 16.53 10.91
CA THR A 347 8.61 15.65 10.84
C THR A 347 9.01 14.23 10.43
N VAL A 348 8.52 13.25 11.19
CA VAL A 348 8.72 11.82 10.96
C VAL A 348 7.39 11.17 10.58
N THR A 349 7.41 10.34 9.54
CA THR A 349 6.27 9.47 9.14
C THR A 349 6.69 8.02 9.14
N ILE A 350 5.85 7.15 9.68
CA ILE A 350 6.11 5.74 9.97
C ILE A 350 4.98 4.90 9.37
N GLY A 351 5.31 4.16 8.32
CA GLY A 351 4.41 3.16 7.74
C GLY A 351 4.36 1.90 8.61
N LEU A 352 3.15 1.42 8.91
CA LEU A 352 2.97 0.19 9.66
C LEU A 352 2.98 -1.03 8.71
N PRO A 353 3.66 -2.14 9.08
CA PRO A 353 3.73 -3.34 8.25
C PRO A 353 2.53 -4.28 8.44
N VAL A 354 1.50 -3.83 9.17
CA VAL A 354 0.31 -4.61 9.53
C VAL A 354 -0.91 -3.70 9.54
N THR A 355 -2.06 -4.24 9.19
CA THR A 355 -3.36 -3.63 9.46
C THR A 355 -3.71 -3.86 10.93
N LEU A 356 -4.12 -2.79 11.63
CA LEU A 356 -4.48 -2.86 13.04
C LEU A 356 -5.84 -3.53 13.22
N ALA A 357 -6.06 -4.18 14.36
CA ALA A 357 -7.34 -4.79 14.67
C ALA A 357 -8.38 -3.70 14.96
N ALA A 358 -9.62 -3.91 14.54
CA ALA A 358 -10.73 -3.00 14.77
C ALA A 358 -11.10 -2.84 16.27
N LEU A 359 -11.66 -1.68 16.62
CA LEU A 359 -12.13 -1.32 17.97
C LEU A 359 -11.14 -1.68 19.09
N THR A 360 -9.85 -1.53 18.81
CA THR A 360 -8.77 -1.93 19.70
C THR A 360 -8.00 -0.70 20.14
N ASP A 361 -7.75 -0.62 21.44
CA ASP A 361 -6.91 0.41 22.04
C ASP A 361 -5.43 0.07 21.83
N TYR A 362 -4.68 1.02 21.31
CA TYR A 362 -3.26 0.91 21.03
C TYR A 362 -2.47 2.05 21.67
N TYR A 363 -1.19 1.78 21.92
CA TYR A 363 -0.22 2.80 22.24
C TYR A 363 1.13 2.53 21.56
N VAL A 364 1.92 3.58 21.37
CA VAL A 364 3.19 3.54 20.62
C VAL A 364 4.37 3.74 21.55
N LYS A 365 5.38 2.88 21.42
CA LYS A 365 6.70 3.02 22.06
C LYS A 365 7.76 3.29 21.02
N ILE A 366 8.67 4.21 21.33
CA ILE A 366 9.80 4.59 20.49
C ILE A 366 11.06 4.45 21.34
N ASP A 367 12.03 3.66 20.90
CA ASP A 367 13.28 3.48 21.64
C ASP A 367 14.06 4.80 21.80
N GLU A 368 14.77 4.93 22.93
CA GLU A 368 15.77 5.99 23.11
C GLU A 368 16.82 5.94 22.00
N GLY A 369 17.07 7.07 21.35
CA GLY A 369 18.00 7.19 20.23
C GLY A 369 17.47 6.73 18.88
N ALA A 370 16.17 6.40 18.77
CA ALA A 370 15.48 6.18 17.50
C ALA A 370 15.66 7.35 16.52
N PHE A 371 15.67 8.57 17.05
CA PHE A 371 15.89 9.82 16.33
C PHE A 371 16.94 10.68 17.04
N THR A 372 17.64 11.54 16.29
CA THR A 372 18.73 12.39 16.79
C THR A 372 18.85 13.67 15.97
N ASP A 373 19.27 14.78 16.58
CA ASP A 373 19.65 16.02 15.87
C ASP A 373 21.05 15.91 15.19
N GLY A 374 21.75 14.77 15.36
CA GLY A 374 23.12 14.53 14.92
C GLY A 374 24.16 14.54 16.06
N THR A 375 23.82 15.14 17.21
CA THR A 375 24.61 15.24 18.43
C THR A 375 23.92 14.58 19.62
N ASN A 376 22.63 14.84 19.85
CA ASN A 376 21.86 14.30 20.96
C ASN A 376 20.79 13.31 20.51
N ALA A 377 20.48 12.35 21.37
CA ALA A 377 19.51 11.29 21.10
C ALA A 377 18.15 11.63 21.71
N PHE A 378 17.07 11.52 20.93
CA PHE A 378 15.71 11.58 21.45
C PHE A 378 15.53 10.56 22.59
N PHE A 379 14.93 10.97 23.70
CA PHE A 379 14.74 10.10 24.87
C PHE A 379 13.78 8.92 24.65
N GLY A 380 13.01 8.92 23.55
CA GLY A 380 12.05 7.88 23.24
C GLY A 380 10.69 8.08 23.91
N ILE A 381 9.75 7.20 23.57
CA ILE A 381 8.45 7.05 24.24
C ILE A 381 8.44 5.67 24.88
N SER A 382 8.29 5.60 26.21
CA SER A 382 8.39 4.34 26.97
C SER A 382 7.14 3.97 27.77
N ASP A 383 6.20 4.90 27.92
CA ASP A 383 4.94 4.71 28.63
C ASP A 383 3.75 4.49 27.66
N GLU A 384 2.58 4.21 28.22
CA GLU A 384 1.36 3.85 27.49
C GLU A 384 0.45 5.06 27.23
N THR A 385 0.79 6.23 27.76
CA THR A 385 -0.09 7.41 27.81
C THR A 385 0.35 8.55 26.91
N THR A 386 1.62 8.60 26.54
CA THR A 386 2.17 9.69 25.71
C THR A 386 1.64 9.66 24.27
N TRP A 387 1.43 8.46 23.71
CA TRP A 387 0.83 8.30 22.38
C TRP A 387 -0.05 7.05 22.35
N ASN A 388 -1.35 7.25 22.56
CA ASN A 388 -2.37 6.21 22.50
C ASN A 388 -3.53 6.59 21.58
N PHE A 389 -4.23 5.59 21.05
CA PHE A 389 -5.39 5.78 20.18
C PHE A 389 -6.25 4.52 20.10
N THR A 390 -7.50 4.66 19.67
CA THR A 390 -8.43 3.55 19.44
C THR A 390 -8.76 3.46 17.97
N THR A 391 -8.62 2.28 17.38
CA THR A 391 -9.00 2.03 15.99
C THR A 391 -10.52 2.03 15.80
N GLU A 392 -10.97 2.36 14.60
CA GLU A 392 -12.39 2.27 14.25
C GLU A 392 -12.88 0.82 14.12
N ALA A 393 -14.20 0.67 13.97
CA ALA A 393 -14.78 -0.61 13.59
C ALA A 393 -14.43 -0.93 12.14
N ASP A 394 -14.05 -2.18 11.88
CA ASP A 394 -13.99 -2.67 10.51
C ASP A 394 -15.42 -2.93 10.01
N LEU A 395 -15.87 -2.07 9.11
CA LEU A 395 -17.19 -2.18 8.47
C LEU A 395 -17.07 -2.58 6.99
N ALA A 396 -15.85 -2.67 6.46
CA ALA A 396 -15.63 -3.02 5.07
C ALA A 396 -15.67 -4.55 4.93
N ALA A 397 -16.35 -5.02 3.89
CA ALA A 397 -16.21 -6.42 3.48
C ALA A 397 -15.05 -6.51 2.48
N PRO A 398 -14.33 -7.65 2.42
CA PRO A 398 -13.26 -7.85 1.45
C PRO A 398 -13.71 -7.53 0.02
N GLN A 399 -12.90 -6.78 -0.72
CA GLN A 399 -13.13 -6.46 -2.12
C GLN A 399 -12.11 -7.14 -3.03
N VAL A 400 -12.57 -7.61 -4.19
CA VAL A 400 -11.68 -8.21 -5.18
C VAL A 400 -10.81 -7.13 -5.82
N VAL A 401 -9.50 -7.27 -5.73
CA VAL A 401 -8.52 -6.38 -6.38
C VAL A 401 -7.98 -7.01 -7.66
N ALA A 402 -7.86 -8.34 -7.72
CA ALA A 402 -7.42 -9.03 -8.93
C ALA A 402 -8.02 -10.44 -9.04
N LEU A 403 -8.18 -10.88 -10.29
CA LEU A 403 -8.60 -12.23 -10.66
C LEU A 403 -7.55 -12.83 -11.58
N THR A 404 -7.27 -14.13 -11.42
CA THR A 404 -6.45 -14.92 -12.35
C THR A 404 -7.15 -16.24 -12.63
N PRO A 405 -7.49 -16.57 -13.88
CA PRO A 405 -7.42 -15.70 -15.05
C PRO A 405 -8.16 -14.37 -14.83
N ALA A 406 -7.68 -13.29 -15.44
CA ALA A 406 -8.39 -12.01 -15.39
C ALA A 406 -9.78 -12.17 -16.03
N ASP A 407 -10.71 -11.29 -15.66
CA ASP A 407 -12.02 -11.22 -16.32
C ASP A 407 -11.85 -10.99 -17.82
N ASP A 408 -12.69 -11.65 -18.64
CA ASP A 408 -12.60 -11.74 -20.10
C ASP A 408 -11.25 -12.27 -20.65
N ALA A 409 -10.46 -13.01 -19.86
CA ALA A 409 -9.20 -13.58 -20.35
C ALA A 409 -9.44 -14.59 -21.48
N GLU A 410 -8.68 -14.48 -22.56
CA GLU A 410 -8.64 -15.44 -23.67
C GLU A 410 -7.42 -16.36 -23.56
N ALA A 411 -7.48 -17.52 -24.21
CA ALA A 411 -6.38 -18.48 -24.29
C ALA A 411 -5.86 -18.98 -22.92
N VAL A 412 -6.76 -19.16 -21.96
CA VAL A 412 -6.41 -19.70 -20.63
C VAL A 412 -5.99 -21.16 -20.75
N PRO A 413 -4.83 -21.57 -20.20
CA PRO A 413 -4.41 -22.97 -20.21
C PRO A 413 -5.50 -23.90 -19.64
N THR A 414 -5.70 -25.06 -20.26
CA THR A 414 -6.81 -25.97 -19.90
C THR A 414 -6.67 -26.59 -18.51
N GLY A 415 -5.49 -26.50 -17.88
CA GLY A 415 -5.23 -26.87 -16.48
C GLY A 415 -4.87 -25.68 -15.59
N ALA A 416 -5.39 -24.48 -15.87
CA ALA A 416 -5.12 -23.30 -15.06
C ALA A 416 -5.91 -23.33 -13.74
N ASP A 417 -5.23 -22.97 -12.64
CA ASP A 417 -5.86 -22.68 -11.35
C ASP A 417 -6.62 -21.35 -11.41
N LEU A 418 -7.58 -21.19 -10.50
CA LEU A 418 -8.26 -19.92 -10.27
C LEU A 418 -7.64 -19.23 -9.06
N THR A 419 -7.41 -17.92 -9.13
CA THR A 419 -6.92 -17.12 -8.01
C THR A 419 -7.71 -15.82 -7.89
N ILE A 420 -8.09 -15.48 -6.66
CA ILE A 420 -8.72 -14.22 -6.29
C ILE A 420 -7.79 -13.52 -5.30
N ARG A 421 -7.48 -12.25 -5.55
CA ARG A 421 -6.75 -11.40 -4.60
C ARG A 421 -7.64 -10.29 -4.08
N PHE A 422 -7.66 -10.11 -2.77
CA PHE A 422 -8.44 -9.13 -2.06
C PHE A 422 -7.61 -7.88 -1.71
N ASP A 423 -8.27 -6.85 -1.20
CA ASP A 423 -7.66 -5.62 -0.66
C ASP A 423 -7.18 -5.78 0.79
N GLU A 424 -7.55 -6.89 1.42
CA GLU A 424 -7.24 -7.25 2.79
C GLU A 424 -7.10 -8.77 2.94
N ASP A 425 -6.55 -9.20 4.08
CA ASP A 425 -6.42 -10.62 4.40
C ASP A 425 -7.79 -11.28 4.60
N VAL A 426 -7.98 -12.48 4.03
CA VAL A 426 -9.26 -13.20 4.09
C VAL A 426 -9.14 -14.57 4.76
N VAL A 427 -10.27 -15.07 5.22
CA VAL A 427 -10.43 -16.43 5.75
C VAL A 427 -11.62 -17.13 5.10
N ALA A 428 -11.62 -18.46 5.16
CA ALA A 428 -12.74 -19.28 4.69
C ALA A 428 -13.98 -19.04 5.55
N GLY A 429 -15.09 -18.67 4.92
CA GLY A 429 -16.43 -18.61 5.50
C GLY A 429 -17.25 -19.86 5.18
N GLU A 430 -18.49 -19.66 4.72
CA GLU A 430 -19.39 -20.73 4.29
C GLU A 430 -19.87 -20.49 2.87
N GLY A 431 -19.72 -21.49 1.99
CA GLY A 431 -20.19 -21.43 0.61
C GLY A 431 -19.30 -22.19 -0.36
N ASP A 432 -19.68 -22.13 -1.63
CA ASP A 432 -18.98 -22.79 -2.72
C ASP A 432 -18.41 -21.79 -3.74
N ILE A 433 -17.37 -22.24 -4.45
CA ILE A 433 -16.87 -21.66 -5.70
C ILE A 433 -17.35 -22.59 -6.82
N VAL A 434 -18.08 -22.04 -7.79
CA VAL A 434 -18.72 -22.80 -8.87
C VAL A 434 -18.23 -22.32 -10.22
N VAL A 435 -17.65 -23.22 -11.00
CA VAL A 435 -17.24 -22.97 -12.38
C VAL A 435 -18.32 -23.53 -13.31
N ARG A 436 -18.80 -22.70 -14.24
CA ARG A 436 -19.89 -23.06 -15.17
C ARG A 436 -19.49 -22.81 -16.60
N ARG A 437 -20.00 -23.63 -17.52
CA ARG A 437 -19.91 -23.38 -18.96
C ARG A 437 -20.85 -22.24 -19.33
N ALA A 438 -20.33 -21.23 -20.02
CA ALA A 438 -21.13 -20.08 -20.45
C ALA A 438 -22.16 -20.43 -21.56
N SER A 439 -21.88 -21.48 -22.34
CA SER A 439 -22.70 -21.89 -23.48
C SER A 439 -24.07 -22.45 -23.10
N ASP A 440 -24.16 -23.19 -21.99
CA ASP A 440 -25.37 -23.91 -21.57
C ASP A 440 -25.69 -23.84 -20.08
N ASP A 441 -24.92 -23.06 -19.31
CA ASP A 441 -25.08 -22.86 -17.87
C ASP A 441 -24.82 -24.12 -17.01
N SER A 442 -24.27 -25.18 -17.62
CA SER A 442 -23.93 -26.41 -16.91
C SER A 442 -22.77 -26.18 -15.95
N VAL A 443 -22.84 -26.83 -14.78
CA VAL A 443 -21.73 -26.84 -13.82
C VAL A 443 -20.60 -27.69 -14.42
N PHE A 444 -19.44 -27.08 -14.58
CA PHE A 444 -18.18 -27.78 -14.83
C PHE A 444 -17.68 -28.38 -13.52
N GLU A 445 -17.59 -27.56 -12.47
CA GLU A 445 -17.12 -27.97 -11.16
C GLU A 445 -17.71 -27.12 -10.03
N THR A 446 -17.86 -27.73 -8.85
CA THR A 446 -18.22 -27.06 -7.59
C THR A 446 -17.18 -27.43 -6.55
N VAL A 447 -16.55 -26.42 -5.95
CA VAL A 447 -15.50 -26.57 -4.95
C VAL A 447 -15.95 -25.82 -3.69
N ALA A 448 -16.19 -26.53 -2.60
CA ALA A 448 -16.51 -25.89 -1.33
C ALA A 448 -15.31 -25.06 -0.85
N ILE A 449 -15.53 -23.91 -0.20
CA ILE A 449 -14.41 -23.09 0.30
C ILE A 449 -13.54 -23.82 1.34
N THR A 450 -14.09 -24.85 1.98
CA THR A 450 -13.38 -25.71 2.95
C THR A 450 -12.67 -26.92 2.31
N ASP A 451 -12.74 -27.06 0.99
CA ASP A 451 -12.07 -28.15 0.26
C ASP A 451 -10.53 -27.98 0.32
N PRO A 452 -9.75 -29.06 0.53
CA PRO A 452 -8.28 -29.00 0.56
C PRO A 452 -7.62 -28.43 -0.72
N ARG A 453 -8.35 -28.34 -1.82
CA ARG A 453 -7.89 -27.72 -3.08
C ARG A 453 -8.00 -26.19 -3.08
N VAL A 454 -8.67 -25.62 -2.08
CA VAL A 454 -8.68 -24.19 -1.84
C VAL A 454 -7.57 -23.87 -0.85
N THR A 455 -6.64 -23.01 -1.26
CA THR A 455 -5.58 -22.48 -0.40
C THR A 455 -5.82 -20.99 -0.19
N ILE A 456 -5.78 -20.53 1.06
CA ILE A 456 -5.87 -19.12 1.42
C ILE A 456 -4.55 -18.73 2.08
N ASP A 457 -3.87 -17.73 1.51
CA ASP A 457 -2.60 -17.18 1.99
C ASP A 457 -2.72 -15.65 2.03
N GLY A 458 -3.01 -15.11 3.21
CA GLY A 458 -3.29 -13.68 3.41
C GLY A 458 -4.49 -13.22 2.57
N ASP A 459 -4.26 -12.23 1.70
CA ASP A 459 -5.23 -11.65 0.77
C ASP A 459 -5.53 -12.51 -0.47
N THR A 460 -4.86 -13.66 -0.62
CA THR A 460 -4.88 -14.45 -1.86
C THR A 460 -5.54 -15.81 -1.66
N VAL A 461 -6.55 -16.12 -2.50
CA VAL A 461 -7.28 -17.39 -2.52
C VAL A 461 -6.99 -18.10 -3.84
N THR A 462 -6.42 -19.30 -3.79
CA THR A 462 -6.14 -20.14 -4.97
C THR A 462 -6.99 -21.41 -4.93
N VAL A 463 -7.55 -21.79 -6.08
CA VAL A 463 -8.41 -22.97 -6.27
C VAL A 463 -7.84 -23.84 -7.37
N ASP A 464 -7.45 -25.07 -7.00
CA ASP A 464 -7.01 -26.13 -7.92
C ASP A 464 -8.23 -26.89 -8.47
N LEU A 465 -8.44 -26.83 -9.78
CA LEU A 465 -9.55 -27.49 -10.47
C LEU A 465 -9.20 -28.95 -10.76
N ALA A 466 -10.09 -29.89 -10.41
CA ALA A 466 -9.81 -31.31 -10.63
C ALA A 466 -10.03 -31.75 -12.09
N GLY A 467 -10.86 -31.02 -12.84
CA GLY A 467 -11.12 -31.28 -14.26
C GLY A 467 -10.23 -30.47 -15.19
N THR A 468 -9.96 -31.00 -16.39
CA THR A 468 -9.36 -30.23 -17.48
C THR A 468 -10.46 -29.44 -18.21
N LEU A 469 -10.25 -28.14 -18.38
CA LEU A 469 -11.17 -27.28 -19.13
C LEU A 469 -11.22 -27.71 -20.60
N GLU A 470 -12.42 -27.72 -21.16
CA GLU A 470 -12.65 -28.00 -22.58
C GLU A 470 -12.05 -26.89 -23.46
N ALA A 471 -11.22 -27.27 -24.44
CA ALA A 471 -10.52 -26.33 -25.31
C ALA A 471 -11.48 -25.41 -26.07
N GLY A 472 -11.18 -24.10 -26.10
CA GLY A 472 -12.00 -23.09 -26.76
C GLY A 472 -13.37 -22.81 -26.12
N ALA A 473 -13.71 -23.48 -25.02
CA ALA A 473 -14.95 -23.22 -24.30
C ALA A 473 -14.83 -21.98 -23.38
N GLU A 474 -15.93 -21.24 -23.29
CA GLU A 474 -16.06 -20.09 -22.40
C GLU A 474 -16.67 -20.54 -21.06
N TYR A 475 -16.08 -20.06 -19.96
CA TYR A 475 -16.48 -20.34 -18.59
C TYR A 475 -16.76 -19.03 -17.84
N TYR A 476 -17.57 -19.15 -16.80
CA TYR A 476 -17.68 -18.11 -15.79
C TYR A 476 -17.64 -18.72 -14.39
N VAL A 477 -17.13 -17.94 -13.44
CA VAL A 477 -16.95 -18.36 -12.05
C VAL A 477 -17.93 -17.62 -11.16
N GLN A 478 -18.55 -18.35 -10.24
CA GLN A 478 -19.36 -17.79 -9.18
C GLN A 478 -18.76 -18.13 -7.82
N VAL A 479 -18.83 -17.18 -6.91
CA VAL A 479 -18.42 -17.35 -5.51
C VAL A 479 -19.63 -16.98 -4.65
N ASP A 480 -20.06 -17.89 -3.79
CA ASP A 480 -21.22 -17.63 -2.93
C ASP A 480 -20.95 -16.45 -1.98
N PRO A 481 -21.96 -15.58 -1.74
CA PRO A 481 -21.87 -14.57 -0.70
C PRO A 481 -21.55 -15.20 0.67
N GLY A 482 -20.51 -14.70 1.33
CA GLY A 482 -20.03 -15.23 2.62
C GLY A 482 -19.12 -16.46 2.54
N ALA A 483 -18.78 -16.93 1.33
CA ALA A 483 -17.77 -17.97 1.16
C ALA A 483 -16.40 -17.51 1.68
N LEU A 484 -16.11 -16.22 1.60
CA LEU A 484 -14.90 -15.58 2.13
C LEU A 484 -15.31 -14.46 3.09
N ARG A 485 -14.44 -14.18 4.06
CA ARG A 485 -14.62 -13.15 5.09
C ARG A 485 -13.28 -12.50 5.40
N ASP A 486 -13.29 -11.29 5.96
CA ASP A 486 -12.06 -10.70 6.50
C ASP A 486 -11.58 -11.45 7.77
N THR A 487 -10.42 -11.05 8.27
CA THR A 487 -9.78 -11.62 9.45
C THR A 487 -10.26 -11.03 10.78
N SER A 488 -11.17 -10.05 10.78
CA SER A 488 -11.70 -9.45 11.99
C SER A 488 -12.41 -10.50 12.84
N ASN A 489 -12.16 -10.50 14.14
CA ASN A 489 -12.91 -11.36 15.07
C ASN A 489 -14.33 -10.84 15.34
N LEU A 490 -14.62 -9.61 14.93
CA LEU A 490 -15.90 -8.95 15.14
C LEU A 490 -16.83 -9.19 13.94
N ILE A 491 -18.11 -9.38 14.26
CA ILE A 491 -19.20 -9.44 13.29
C ILE A 491 -19.96 -8.12 13.40
N THR A 492 -20.09 -7.39 12.29
CA THR A 492 -20.98 -6.23 12.23
C THR A 492 -22.43 -6.69 12.13
N LEU A 493 -23.24 -6.37 13.15
CA LEU A 493 -24.61 -6.83 13.30
C LEU A 493 -25.62 -5.78 12.82
N PHE A 494 -25.30 -4.50 12.98
CA PHE A 494 -26.14 -3.38 12.57
C PHE A 494 -25.33 -2.09 12.45
N THR A 495 -25.67 -1.24 11.48
CA THR A 495 -25.16 0.13 11.37
C THR A 495 -26.29 1.11 11.04
N GLU A 496 -26.18 2.35 11.50
CA GLU A 496 -27.07 3.46 11.13
C GLU A 496 -26.32 4.79 11.24
N ASP A 497 -26.32 5.56 10.14
CA ASP A 497 -25.74 6.90 10.00
C ASP A 497 -26.82 7.98 9.80
N PHE A 498 -28.11 7.60 9.82
CA PHE A 498 -29.28 8.47 9.60
C PHE A 498 -29.36 9.19 8.25
N GLU A 499 -28.34 9.12 7.39
CA GLU A 499 -28.28 9.79 6.08
C GLU A 499 -29.35 9.31 5.10
N SER A 500 -29.87 8.10 5.31
CA SER A 500 -30.96 7.54 4.50
C SER A 500 -32.33 8.18 4.79
N VAL A 501 -32.45 8.98 5.85
CA VAL A 501 -33.71 9.60 6.28
C VAL A 501 -33.97 10.87 5.45
N GLY A 502 -35.08 10.88 4.71
CA GLY A 502 -35.50 12.07 3.97
C GLY A 502 -35.95 13.21 4.91
N LEU A 503 -35.19 14.32 4.93
CA LEU A 503 -35.47 15.51 5.74
C LEU A 503 -36.39 16.50 5.01
N GLY A 504 -37.16 17.27 5.80
CA GLY A 504 -38.02 18.35 5.32
C GLY A 504 -37.80 19.65 6.10
N PRO A 505 -38.49 20.75 5.71
CA PRO A 505 -38.31 22.05 6.35
C PRO A 505 -38.87 22.06 7.79
N PHE A 506 -38.33 22.91 8.66
CA PHE A 506 -38.97 23.26 9.94
C PHE A 506 -40.43 23.72 9.73
N VAL A 507 -41.33 23.28 10.61
CA VAL A 507 -42.77 23.54 10.58
C VAL A 507 -43.29 24.35 11.76
N SER A 508 -42.60 24.37 12.91
CA SER A 508 -42.93 25.22 14.06
C SER A 508 -42.62 26.69 13.77
N PRO A 509 -43.48 27.63 14.21
CA PRO A 509 -43.22 29.06 14.06
C PRO A 509 -42.17 29.60 15.04
N THR A 510 -41.72 28.81 16.02
CA THR A 510 -40.68 29.19 16.99
C THR A 510 -39.26 28.98 16.43
N GLU A 511 -39.11 28.02 15.51
CA GLU A 511 -37.82 27.64 14.93
C GLU A 511 -37.56 28.35 13.60
N GLY A 512 -36.29 28.67 13.33
CA GLY A 512 -35.87 29.30 12.09
C GLY A 512 -34.38 29.10 11.81
N GLY A 513 -33.93 29.45 10.60
CA GLY A 513 -32.53 29.29 10.18
C GLY A 513 -32.28 28.12 9.21
N GLY A 514 -33.28 27.24 9.03
CA GLY A 514 -33.22 26.11 8.10
C GLY A 514 -33.16 26.48 6.61
N ASP A 515 -32.66 25.54 5.81
CA ASP A 515 -32.51 25.64 4.35
C ASP A 515 -33.60 24.89 3.57
N GLY A 516 -34.46 24.16 4.28
CA GLY A 516 -35.57 23.39 3.73
C GLY A 516 -35.37 21.87 3.77
N THR A 517 -34.21 21.43 4.26
CA THR A 517 -33.84 20.03 4.52
C THR A 517 -33.42 19.86 5.98
N ASP A 518 -34.28 20.31 6.90
CA ASP A 518 -33.90 20.62 8.27
C ASP A 518 -34.14 19.47 9.26
N PHE A 519 -35.27 18.76 9.16
CA PHE A 519 -35.61 17.71 10.14
C PHE A 519 -36.64 16.68 9.62
N SER A 520 -36.76 15.55 10.33
CA SER A 520 -37.82 14.56 10.21
C SER A 520 -38.31 14.10 11.59
N SER A 521 -39.63 14.19 11.79
CA SER A 521 -40.34 13.55 12.93
C SER A 521 -40.67 12.08 12.69
N THR A 522 -40.36 11.56 11.50
CA THR A 522 -40.50 10.13 11.21
C THR A 522 -39.17 9.46 11.51
N PRO A 523 -39.13 8.48 12.43
CA PRO A 523 -37.90 7.75 12.73
C PRO A 523 -37.45 6.92 11.51
N PRO A 524 -36.19 6.45 11.48
CA PRO A 524 -35.70 5.61 10.40
C PRO A 524 -36.54 4.33 10.23
N ALA A 525 -36.42 3.67 9.08
CA ALA A 525 -37.25 2.51 8.77
C ALA A 525 -37.03 1.37 9.79
N GLY A 526 -38.12 0.86 10.38
CA GLY A 526 -38.06 -0.23 11.36
C GLY A 526 -37.85 0.22 12.82
N TRP A 527 -37.51 1.49 13.04
CA TRP A 527 -37.40 2.07 14.37
C TRP A 527 -38.77 2.43 14.95
N THR A 528 -38.87 2.45 16.28
CA THR A 528 -40.11 2.79 16.99
C THR A 528 -39.82 3.78 18.12
N GLN A 529 -40.77 4.68 18.39
CA GLN A 529 -40.66 5.64 19.49
C GLN A 529 -41.72 5.40 20.56
N ASP A 530 -41.34 5.61 21.81
CA ASP A 530 -42.27 5.71 22.95
C ASP A 530 -42.13 7.10 23.58
N ASN A 531 -43.03 8.00 23.17
CA ASN A 531 -43.17 9.36 23.69
C ASN A 531 -44.45 9.48 24.54
N THR A 532 -44.99 8.36 25.05
CA THR A 532 -46.30 8.36 25.73
C THR A 532 -46.32 9.16 27.03
N THR A 533 -45.14 9.36 27.63
CA THR A 533 -44.91 10.15 28.83
C THR A 533 -44.26 11.50 28.56
N THR A 534 -43.93 11.82 27.31
CA THR A 534 -43.45 13.15 26.91
C THR A 534 -44.57 14.18 27.09
N PRO A 535 -44.28 15.37 27.65
CA PRO A 535 -45.25 16.46 27.75
C PRO A 535 -45.85 16.80 26.39
N ALA A 536 -47.05 17.39 26.38
CA ALA A 536 -47.70 17.83 25.15
C ALA A 536 -47.67 19.35 25.01
N GLY A 537 -47.32 19.87 23.83
CA GLY A 537 -47.47 21.30 23.51
C GLY A 537 -46.25 21.97 22.88
N GLY A 538 -45.10 21.30 22.83
CA GLY A 538 -43.87 21.79 22.22
C GLY A 538 -43.82 21.72 20.68
N PRO A 539 -42.76 22.29 20.05
CA PRO A 539 -42.47 22.13 18.63
C PRO A 539 -42.35 20.66 18.25
N VAL A 540 -42.83 20.30 17.05
CA VAL A 540 -42.80 18.91 16.58
C VAL A 540 -41.40 18.46 16.18
N GLU A 541 -40.55 19.44 15.91
CA GLU A 541 -39.12 19.35 15.64
C GLU A 541 -38.38 18.66 16.78
N PHE A 542 -38.77 18.90 18.04
CA PHE A 542 -38.08 18.35 19.20
C PHE A 542 -38.99 17.41 20.02
N PHE A 543 -40.05 16.88 19.39
CA PHE A 543 -40.99 15.98 20.06
C PHE A 543 -40.43 14.57 20.19
N GLY A 544 -39.73 14.32 21.30
CA GLY A 544 -39.04 13.06 21.55
C GLY A 544 -37.69 13.04 20.87
N TRP A 545 -37.32 11.89 20.30
CA TRP A 545 -36.13 11.80 19.46
C TRP A 545 -36.48 12.13 18.01
N THR A 546 -35.71 12.98 17.36
CA THR A 546 -35.99 13.47 16.00
C THR A 546 -34.72 13.52 15.18
N VAL A 547 -34.81 13.19 13.90
CA VAL A 547 -33.66 13.28 13.00
C VAL A 547 -33.56 14.73 12.50
N MET A 548 -32.40 15.33 12.63
CA MET A 548 -32.10 16.73 12.35
C MET A 548 -30.92 16.81 11.39
N ASP A 549 -30.98 17.69 10.39
CA ASP A 549 -29.76 18.13 9.73
C ASP A 549 -28.90 18.90 10.75
N LYS A 550 -27.65 18.50 10.89
CA LYS A 550 -26.73 19.01 11.90
C LYS A 550 -26.53 20.53 11.77
N ASN A 551 -26.44 21.06 10.56
CA ASN A 551 -26.27 22.50 10.34
C ASN A 551 -27.53 23.29 10.73
N SER A 552 -28.69 22.73 10.45
CA SER A 552 -29.99 23.28 10.85
C SER A 552 -30.14 23.26 12.38
N TRP A 553 -29.74 22.19 13.04
CA TRP A 553 -29.73 22.08 14.50
C TRP A 553 -28.79 23.11 15.17
N ILE A 554 -27.57 23.30 14.62
CA ILE A 554 -26.61 24.33 15.07
C ILE A 554 -27.22 25.74 15.01
N THR A 555 -28.06 26.01 14.01
CA THR A 555 -28.62 27.35 13.78
C THR A 555 -29.93 27.63 14.53
N THR A 556 -30.57 26.61 15.09
CA THR A 556 -31.92 26.67 15.70
C THR A 556 -32.04 27.72 16.83
N ALA A 557 -31.02 27.87 17.69
CA ALA A 557 -31.01 28.86 18.79
C ALA A 557 -29.64 29.54 19.01
N GLY A 558 -28.85 29.64 17.93
CA GLY A 558 -27.42 29.96 18.00
C GLY A 558 -26.59 28.75 18.38
N ASP A 559 -25.31 28.73 17.99
CA ASP A 559 -24.48 27.53 18.01
C ASP A 559 -24.44 26.83 19.38
N GLN A 560 -24.31 27.57 20.48
CA GLN A 560 -24.32 27.00 21.85
C GLN A 560 -23.34 25.82 22.06
N SER A 561 -22.30 25.70 21.23
CA SER A 561 -21.34 24.57 21.16
C SER A 561 -21.87 23.29 20.49
N ARG A 562 -22.98 23.34 19.74
CA ARG A 562 -23.46 22.24 18.88
C ARG A 562 -22.48 21.97 17.73
N SER A 563 -21.81 23.00 17.21
CA SER A 563 -20.79 22.89 16.15
C SER A 563 -19.56 22.10 16.57
N SER A 564 -19.34 21.95 17.89
CA SER A 564 -18.25 21.15 18.43
C SER A 564 -18.45 19.66 18.19
N PHE A 565 -19.65 19.17 17.86
CA PHE A 565 -19.92 17.75 17.58
C PHE A 565 -19.33 17.32 16.23
N THR A 566 -18.02 17.42 16.06
CA THR A 566 -17.30 17.19 14.80
C THR A 566 -17.26 15.75 14.33
N ASN A 567 -17.49 14.77 15.22
CA ASN A 567 -17.54 13.34 14.84
C ASN A 567 -18.74 13.02 13.97
N ALA A 568 -19.87 13.69 14.20
CA ALA A 568 -21.09 13.52 13.41
C ALA A 568 -21.07 14.34 12.11
N SER A 569 -21.84 13.95 11.10
CA SER A 569 -22.04 14.74 9.89
C SER A 569 -23.49 14.64 9.39
N GLY A 570 -23.87 15.42 8.37
CA GLY A 570 -25.21 15.36 7.76
C GLY A 570 -26.38 15.32 8.75
N ALA A 571 -27.04 14.17 8.87
CA ALA A 571 -28.22 13.96 9.70
C ALA A 571 -27.88 13.32 11.06
N VAL A 572 -28.34 13.92 12.15
CA VAL A 572 -28.14 13.44 13.53
C VAL A 572 -29.46 13.16 14.24
N LEU A 573 -29.46 12.21 15.17
CA LEU A 573 -30.64 11.93 16.00
C LEU A 573 -30.56 12.72 17.31
N VAL A 574 -31.54 13.59 17.56
CA VAL A 574 -31.51 14.57 18.66
C VAL A 574 -32.71 14.40 19.58
N ALA A 575 -32.47 14.42 20.89
CA ALA A 575 -33.46 14.74 21.91
C ALA A 575 -33.05 16.06 22.59
N ASP A 576 -33.85 17.11 22.43
CA ASP A 576 -33.56 18.46 22.96
C ASP A 576 -34.75 18.98 23.79
N PRO A 577 -34.81 18.66 25.10
CA PRO A 577 -35.89 19.10 25.98
C PRO A 577 -35.98 20.62 26.15
N ASP A 578 -34.85 21.35 26.07
CA ASP A 578 -34.79 22.82 26.17
C ASP A 578 -35.55 23.48 25.01
N GLU A 579 -35.36 22.97 23.78
CA GLU A 579 -36.09 23.47 22.61
C GLU A 579 -37.54 22.95 22.57
N TYR A 580 -37.85 21.83 23.24
CA TYR A 580 -39.21 21.27 23.26
C TYR A 580 -40.17 22.02 24.21
N ASP A 581 -39.74 22.54 25.36
CA ASP A 581 -40.62 23.21 26.32
C ASP A 581 -40.06 24.56 26.79
N ASP A 582 -40.11 25.57 25.91
CA ASP A 582 -39.75 26.98 26.17
C ASP A 582 -40.62 27.67 27.26
N GLY A 583 -41.57 26.94 27.85
CA GLY A 583 -42.67 27.40 28.69
C GLY A 583 -42.50 27.15 30.20
N SER A 584 -41.67 27.96 30.87
CA SER A 584 -41.58 28.13 32.33
C SER A 584 -41.20 26.90 33.18
N ALA A 585 -39.89 26.78 33.45
CA ALA A 585 -39.23 26.23 34.64
C ALA A 585 -39.95 25.11 35.42
N ASP A 586 -39.43 23.87 35.31
CA ASP A 586 -39.49 22.76 36.28
C ASP A 586 -40.73 22.72 37.20
N VAL A 587 -41.92 22.52 36.63
CA VAL A 587 -43.15 22.35 37.41
C VAL A 587 -43.49 20.88 37.66
N GLY A 588 -42.65 20.16 38.40
CA GLY A 588 -43.00 18.85 38.96
C GLY A 588 -43.09 17.69 37.95
N SER A 589 -44.15 16.87 38.01
CA SER A 589 -44.28 15.55 37.34
C SER A 589 -44.47 15.58 35.80
N ASN A 590 -43.97 16.61 35.12
CA ASN A 590 -44.14 16.84 33.67
C ASN A 590 -42.76 16.94 33.00
N LEU A 591 -41.95 15.90 33.19
CA LEU A 591 -40.59 15.81 32.63
C LEU A 591 -40.63 15.20 31.23
N PHE A 592 -39.72 15.63 30.36
CA PHE A 592 -39.46 15.02 29.07
C PHE A 592 -38.94 13.58 29.27
N ASN A 593 -39.63 12.63 28.66
CA ASN A 593 -39.33 11.20 28.74
C ASN A 593 -39.63 10.56 27.39
N ALA A 594 -38.58 10.39 26.58
CA ALA A 594 -38.69 9.88 25.23
C ALA A 594 -37.73 8.70 25.03
N TYR A 595 -38.26 7.61 24.49
CA TYR A 595 -37.46 6.47 24.06
C TYR A 595 -37.54 6.28 22.56
N ILE A 596 -36.44 5.85 21.97
CA ILE A 596 -36.38 5.42 20.57
C ILE A 596 -35.69 4.06 20.51
N SER A 597 -36.36 3.08 19.92
CA SER A 597 -35.91 1.69 19.81
C SER A 597 -35.52 1.38 18.37
N MET A 598 -34.34 0.77 18.24
CA MET A 598 -33.81 0.22 17.00
C MET A 598 -34.68 -0.96 16.51
N PRO A 599 -34.56 -1.36 15.23
CA PRO A 599 -35.13 -2.62 14.77
C PRO A 599 -34.54 -3.82 15.55
N THR A 600 -35.19 -4.97 15.44
CA THR A 600 -34.65 -6.23 15.98
C THR A 600 -33.37 -6.62 15.25
N ILE A 601 -32.29 -6.83 16.00
CA ILE A 601 -30.96 -7.18 15.49
C ILE A 601 -30.70 -8.67 15.78
N SER A 602 -30.23 -9.41 14.78
CA SER A 602 -29.84 -10.82 14.92
C SER A 602 -28.50 -10.94 15.66
N LEU A 603 -28.41 -11.90 16.58
CA LEU A 603 -27.18 -12.29 17.28
C LEU A 603 -26.65 -13.64 16.80
N ALA A 604 -27.11 -14.11 15.64
CA ALA A 604 -26.64 -15.38 15.08
C ALA A 604 -25.12 -15.37 14.90
N GLY A 605 -24.45 -16.37 15.49
CA GLY A 605 -23.00 -16.53 15.40
C GLY A 605 -22.19 -15.71 16.42
N VAL A 606 -22.83 -14.90 17.28
CA VAL A 606 -22.15 -14.02 18.24
C VAL A 606 -21.93 -14.72 19.59
N GLU A 607 -20.73 -14.59 20.15
CA GLU A 607 -20.36 -15.14 21.46
C GLU A 607 -21.08 -14.41 22.60
N ALA A 608 -21.35 -15.13 23.68
CA ALA A 608 -22.05 -14.59 24.84
C ALA A 608 -21.23 -13.49 25.53
N GLY A 609 -21.84 -12.35 25.83
CA GLY A 609 -21.21 -11.24 26.53
C GLY A 609 -20.22 -10.43 25.70
N THR A 610 -20.17 -10.60 24.38
CA THR A 610 -19.23 -9.89 23.50
C THR A 610 -19.90 -8.82 22.64
N ALA A 611 -21.24 -8.78 22.60
CA ALA A 611 -21.96 -7.79 21.82
C ALA A 611 -21.80 -6.38 22.41
N THR A 612 -21.44 -5.41 21.57
CA THR A 612 -21.25 -4.00 21.94
C THR A 612 -22.00 -3.08 21.00
N ILE A 613 -22.37 -1.90 21.49
CA ILE A 613 -22.84 -0.78 20.69
C ILE A 613 -21.83 0.37 20.80
N THR A 614 -21.48 0.95 19.65
CA THR A 614 -20.64 2.15 19.54
C THR A 614 -21.42 3.21 18.78
N PHE A 615 -21.34 4.47 19.20
CA PHE A 615 -22.00 5.60 18.53
C PHE A 615 -21.31 6.91 18.89
N ASP A 616 -21.39 7.89 18.01
CA ASP A 616 -20.91 9.24 18.28
C ASP A 616 -21.99 10.01 19.05
N SER A 617 -21.57 10.78 20.06
CA SER A 617 -22.46 11.38 21.06
C SER A 617 -22.11 12.85 21.31
N SER A 618 -23.15 13.66 21.43
CA SER A 618 -23.10 15.03 21.95
C SER A 618 -24.04 15.12 23.15
N TRP A 619 -23.47 15.01 24.34
CA TRP A 619 -24.18 15.12 25.62
C TRP A 619 -23.85 16.45 26.30
N ARG A 620 -24.86 17.23 26.65
CA ARG A 620 -24.67 18.46 27.42
C ARG A 620 -25.44 18.37 28.73
N ALA A 621 -24.72 18.24 29.85
CA ALA A 621 -25.32 17.98 31.15
C ALA A 621 -25.96 19.25 31.76
N GLU A 622 -27.22 19.18 32.18
CA GLU A 622 -27.89 20.20 33.01
C GLU A 622 -29.04 19.62 33.85
N GLY A 623 -29.31 20.28 34.99
CA GLY A 623 -30.49 20.03 35.80
C GLY A 623 -30.59 18.59 36.32
N THR A 624 -31.68 17.91 35.97
CA THR A 624 -31.98 16.52 36.41
C THR A 624 -32.04 15.53 35.25
N GLN A 625 -31.60 15.92 34.04
CA GLN A 625 -31.69 15.08 32.86
C GLN A 625 -30.87 13.79 33.00
N LYS A 626 -31.42 12.70 32.46
CA LYS A 626 -30.75 11.41 32.37
C LYS A 626 -30.83 10.85 30.97
N GLY A 627 -29.72 10.26 30.53
CA GLY A 627 -29.64 9.46 29.31
C GLY A 627 -29.50 7.99 29.69
N ASN A 628 -30.13 7.07 28.97
CA ASN A 628 -29.84 5.65 29.15
C ASN A 628 -29.92 4.85 27.86
N ILE A 629 -29.25 3.69 27.86
CA ILE A 629 -29.39 2.65 26.84
C ILE A 629 -29.91 1.40 27.52
N GLU A 630 -30.96 0.83 26.94
CA GLU A 630 -31.55 -0.39 27.44
C GLU A 630 -31.68 -1.45 26.34
N VAL A 631 -31.56 -2.70 26.73
CA VAL A 631 -31.66 -3.86 25.84
C VAL A 631 -32.76 -4.82 26.27
N SER A 632 -33.35 -5.52 25.29
CA SER A 632 -34.23 -6.66 25.50
C SER A 632 -33.90 -7.76 24.50
N TYR A 633 -33.81 -9.01 24.98
CA TYR A 633 -33.44 -10.16 24.16
C TYR A 633 -34.65 -11.05 23.83
N ASP A 634 -34.65 -11.66 22.64
CA ASP A 634 -35.56 -12.71 22.20
C ASP A 634 -37.07 -12.38 22.38
N GLY A 635 -37.45 -11.13 22.09
CA GLY A 635 -38.83 -10.66 22.23
C GLY A 635 -39.31 -10.52 23.69
N GLY A 636 -38.38 -10.44 24.64
CA GLY A 636 -38.64 -10.16 26.04
C GLY A 636 -39.35 -8.81 26.26
N VAL A 637 -40.08 -8.72 27.37
CA VAL A 637 -40.72 -7.47 27.84
C VAL A 637 -39.96 -6.82 29.00
N THR A 638 -38.80 -7.37 29.36
CA THR A 638 -37.93 -6.83 30.41
C THR A 638 -36.80 -6.09 29.74
N TRP A 639 -36.62 -4.83 30.10
CA TRP A 639 -35.53 -3.99 29.65
C TRP A 639 -34.43 -3.99 30.71
N THR A 640 -33.20 -4.23 30.27
CA THR A 640 -32.00 -4.15 31.10
C THR A 640 -31.25 -2.90 30.69
N GLU A 641 -30.97 -2.02 31.65
CA GLU A 641 -30.11 -0.85 31.43
C GLU A 641 -28.66 -1.30 31.35
N VAL A 642 -27.97 -0.90 30.28
CA VAL A 642 -26.56 -1.25 30.00
C VAL A 642 -25.64 -0.03 30.01
N LEU A 643 -26.22 1.17 29.88
CA LEU A 643 -25.51 2.43 30.02
C LEU A 643 -26.45 3.47 30.64
N ALA A 644 -25.94 4.26 31.58
CA ALA A 644 -26.67 5.36 32.21
C ALA A 644 -25.80 6.61 32.26
N PHE A 645 -26.39 7.75 31.93
CA PHE A 645 -25.83 9.09 32.02
C PHE A 645 -26.73 9.91 32.96
N ASP A 646 -26.11 10.57 33.94
CA ASP A 646 -26.80 11.44 34.89
C ASP A 646 -26.10 12.81 34.94
N SER A 647 -26.87 13.89 34.90
CA SER A 647 -26.31 15.24 35.05
C SER A 647 -26.04 15.63 36.51
N ASP A 648 -26.55 14.86 37.49
CA ASP A 648 -26.25 15.06 38.91
C ASP A 648 -24.83 14.57 39.24
N SER A 649 -23.93 15.52 39.54
CA SER A 649 -22.54 15.27 39.98
C SER A 649 -22.38 14.36 41.21
N SER A 650 -23.47 14.06 41.93
CA SER A 650 -23.49 13.12 43.05
C SER A 650 -23.90 11.70 42.68
N SER A 651 -24.36 11.49 41.44
CA SER A 651 -24.73 10.19 40.89
C SER A 651 -23.50 9.32 40.63
N ALA A 652 -23.69 8.00 40.72
CA ALA A 652 -22.65 7.05 40.32
C ALA A 652 -22.45 7.05 38.80
N ASP A 653 -23.49 7.45 38.07
CA ASP A 653 -23.55 7.50 36.61
C ASP A 653 -23.33 8.93 36.10
N TYR A 654 -22.68 9.79 36.91
CA TYR A 654 -22.45 11.19 36.55
C TYR A 654 -21.63 11.29 35.27
N LYS A 655 -22.20 11.98 34.27
CA LYS A 655 -21.54 12.30 33.02
C LYS A 655 -21.43 13.82 32.83
N PRO A 656 -20.22 14.40 32.86
CA PRO A 656 -20.04 15.80 32.53
C PRO A 656 -20.37 16.08 31.06
N SER A 657 -20.58 17.34 30.70
CA SER A 657 -20.78 17.72 29.30
C SER A 657 -19.62 17.27 28.42
N ALA A 658 -19.96 16.56 27.35
CA ALA A 658 -19.07 16.07 26.32
C ALA A 658 -19.81 16.22 24.99
N THR A 659 -19.54 17.31 24.28
CA THR A 659 -20.27 17.67 23.06
C THR A 659 -19.70 17.00 21.81
N ASN A 660 -18.61 16.24 21.93
CA ASN A 660 -18.00 15.45 20.88
C ASN A 660 -17.22 14.27 21.47
N GLU A 661 -17.81 13.09 21.44
CA GLU A 661 -17.17 11.87 21.90
C GLU A 661 -17.72 10.65 21.16
N THR A 662 -16.97 9.56 21.15
CA THR A 662 -17.46 8.24 20.76
C THR A 662 -17.74 7.44 22.02
N VAL A 663 -18.97 6.92 22.15
CA VAL A 663 -19.41 6.12 23.30
C VAL A 663 -19.48 4.66 22.88
N ARG A 664 -18.88 3.78 23.69
CA ARG A 664 -19.00 2.31 23.56
C ARG A 664 -19.64 1.73 24.81
N ALA A 665 -20.65 0.88 24.64
CA ALA A 665 -21.31 0.15 25.71
C ALA A 665 -21.37 -1.35 25.42
N GLN A 666 -21.09 -2.17 26.43
CA GLN A 666 -21.34 -3.60 26.42
C GLN A 666 -22.84 -3.86 26.52
N LEU A 667 -23.35 -4.77 25.70
CA LEU A 667 -24.77 -5.15 25.74
C LEU A 667 -25.00 -6.30 26.72
N ASP A 668 -23.95 -7.04 27.10
CA ASP A 668 -24.03 -8.22 27.98
C ASP A 668 -25.01 -9.29 27.46
N ASN A 669 -24.93 -9.61 26.17
CA ASN A 669 -25.82 -10.59 25.54
C ASN A 669 -25.74 -11.97 26.22
N PRO A 670 -26.86 -12.54 26.71
CA PRO A 670 -26.86 -13.83 27.39
C PRO A 670 -26.44 -14.98 26.47
N ASP A 671 -25.89 -16.04 27.06
CA ASP A 671 -25.64 -17.31 26.35
C ASP A 671 -26.93 -17.85 25.72
N GLY A 672 -26.87 -18.11 24.41
CA GLY A 672 -27.99 -18.59 23.60
C GLY A 672 -29.01 -17.54 23.16
N ALA A 673 -28.77 -16.25 23.41
CA ALA A 673 -29.61 -15.18 22.86
C ALA A 673 -29.53 -15.16 21.32
N SER A 674 -30.67 -15.01 20.66
CA SER A 674 -30.78 -15.04 19.20
C SER A 674 -31.04 -13.69 18.57
N GLU A 675 -31.71 -12.78 19.30
CA GLU A 675 -32.04 -11.44 18.83
C GLU A 675 -31.97 -10.42 19.99
N VAL A 676 -31.65 -9.16 19.67
CA VAL A 676 -31.67 -8.02 20.62
C VAL A 676 -32.45 -6.84 20.03
N ILE A 677 -33.13 -6.10 20.89
CA ILE A 677 -33.63 -4.74 20.61
C ILE A 677 -32.92 -3.81 21.57
N ILE A 678 -32.35 -2.73 21.04
CA ILE A 678 -31.65 -1.68 21.79
C ILE A 678 -32.50 -0.40 21.72
N ARG A 679 -32.60 0.33 22.83
CA ARG A 679 -33.28 1.63 22.85
C ARG A 679 -32.50 2.69 23.60
N PHE A 680 -32.55 3.92 23.10
CA PHE A 680 -32.01 5.11 23.73
C PHE A 680 -33.14 5.85 24.45
N GLY A 681 -32.87 6.35 25.66
CA GLY A 681 -33.82 7.11 26.47
C GLY A 681 -33.25 8.46 26.90
N MET A 682 -34.00 9.53 26.65
CA MET A 682 -33.78 10.83 27.30
C MET A 682 -34.93 11.02 28.29
N ILE A 683 -34.61 10.92 29.58
CA ILE A 683 -35.61 10.75 30.65
C ILE A 683 -35.35 11.67 31.82
N GLU A 684 -36.42 11.90 32.59
CA GLU A 684 -36.42 12.80 33.76
C GLU A 684 -35.86 14.21 33.47
N ALA A 685 -35.87 14.63 32.20
CA ALA A 685 -35.36 15.93 31.77
C ALA A 685 -36.42 17.02 31.95
N GLY A 686 -36.04 18.12 32.58
CA GLY A 686 -36.84 19.34 32.64
C GLY A 686 -36.65 20.18 31.38
N ASN A 687 -36.51 21.50 31.56
CA ASN A 687 -35.98 22.39 30.53
C ASN A 687 -34.44 22.31 30.57
N ASN A 688 -33.89 21.23 30.03
CA ASN A 688 -32.46 20.95 30.05
C ASN A 688 -31.93 20.74 28.63
N TRP A 689 -30.62 20.93 28.45
CA TRP A 689 -29.92 20.73 27.18
C TRP A 689 -30.13 19.33 26.55
N TRP A 690 -29.48 19.13 25.42
CA TRP A 690 -29.69 18.00 24.54
C TRP A 690 -28.88 16.74 24.87
N TRP A 691 -29.32 15.67 24.23
CA TRP A 691 -28.50 14.54 23.83
C TRP A 691 -28.69 14.31 22.32
N ALA A 692 -27.61 14.36 21.56
CA ALA A 692 -27.59 13.98 20.15
C ALA A 692 -26.66 12.78 19.92
N ILE A 693 -27.01 11.92 18.97
CA ILE A 693 -26.22 10.75 18.59
C ILE A 693 -26.13 10.59 17.08
N ASP A 694 -25.05 9.95 16.62
CA ASP A 694 -24.76 9.63 15.22
C ASP A 694 -23.93 8.34 15.09
N ASP A 695 -23.78 7.83 13.87
CA ASP A 695 -22.85 6.74 13.49
C ASP A 695 -22.92 5.50 14.42
N ILE A 696 -24.12 4.93 14.55
CA ILE A 696 -24.36 3.76 15.39
C ILE A 696 -23.80 2.52 14.71
N VAL A 697 -23.02 1.74 15.47
CA VAL A 697 -22.52 0.42 15.08
C VAL A 697 -22.80 -0.58 16.20
N VAL A 698 -23.36 -1.73 15.87
CA VAL A 698 -23.54 -2.87 16.80
C VAL A 698 -22.70 -4.03 16.28
N GLN A 699 -21.80 -4.55 17.11
CA GLN A 699 -20.91 -5.67 16.74
C GLN A 699 -20.81 -6.70 17.86
N GLY A 700 -20.28 -7.89 17.57
CA GLY A 700 -19.90 -8.86 18.60
C GLY A 700 -18.90 -9.90 18.08
N GLU A 701 -18.19 -10.59 18.98
CA GLU A 701 -17.20 -11.60 18.59
C GLU A 701 -17.87 -12.86 18.05
N GLY A 702 -17.29 -13.49 17.02
CA GLY A 702 -17.84 -14.72 16.43
C GLY A 702 -17.54 -16.01 17.22
N THR A 703 -18.52 -16.91 17.31
CA THR A 703 -18.48 -18.18 18.06
C THR A 703 -17.60 -19.28 17.46
N ALA A 704 -17.19 -19.17 16.19
CA ALA A 704 -16.34 -20.15 15.51
C ALA A 704 -15.46 -19.52 14.42
N ALA A 705 -14.27 -20.09 14.19
CA ALA A 705 -13.43 -19.79 13.04
C ALA A 705 -14.23 -20.04 11.74
N GLY A 706 -14.40 -18.98 10.93
CA GLY A 706 -15.23 -18.97 9.71
C GLY A 706 -16.60 -18.30 9.86
N THR A 707 -16.95 -17.80 11.05
CA THR A 707 -18.13 -16.93 11.28
C THR A 707 -17.78 -15.50 11.68
N THR A 708 -16.50 -15.24 11.91
CA THR A 708 -15.92 -13.93 12.25
C THR A 708 -15.68 -13.11 10.99
N GLY A 709 -15.74 -11.78 11.09
CA GLY A 709 -15.43 -10.86 10.00
C GLY A 709 -16.61 -10.53 9.10
N ASN A 710 -16.52 -9.42 8.36
CA ASN A 710 -17.49 -9.02 7.36
C ASN A 710 -17.44 -9.97 6.16
N ALA A 711 -18.62 -10.33 5.65
CA ALA A 711 -18.75 -11.31 4.58
C ALA A 711 -18.47 -10.69 3.21
N PHE A 712 -17.59 -11.33 2.44
CA PHE A 712 -17.46 -11.02 1.02
C PHE A 712 -18.82 -11.17 0.34
N ALA A 713 -19.23 -10.15 -0.41
CA ALA A 713 -20.53 -10.11 -1.08
C ALA A 713 -20.71 -11.24 -2.12
N GLY A 714 -19.64 -11.93 -2.51
CA GLY A 714 -19.63 -12.99 -3.51
C GLY A 714 -19.50 -12.46 -4.94
N ILE A 715 -19.23 -13.38 -5.88
CA ILE A 715 -19.27 -13.13 -7.32
C ILE A 715 -20.52 -13.83 -7.84
N THR A 716 -21.64 -13.11 -7.91
CA THR A 716 -22.93 -13.72 -8.27
C THR A 716 -23.34 -13.47 -9.72
N ASP A 717 -22.92 -12.35 -10.31
CA ASP A 717 -23.22 -12.04 -11.71
C ASP A 717 -22.29 -12.86 -12.62
N LYS A 718 -22.89 -13.52 -13.61
CA LYS A 718 -22.20 -14.39 -14.55
C LYS A 718 -21.25 -13.64 -15.50
N THR A 719 -21.34 -12.32 -15.55
CA THR A 719 -20.45 -11.48 -16.36
C THR A 719 -19.34 -10.82 -15.55
N SER A 720 -19.18 -11.19 -14.27
CA SER A 720 -18.18 -10.57 -13.39
C SER A 720 -16.83 -11.29 -13.36
N TRP A 721 -16.81 -12.57 -13.75
CA TRP A 721 -15.57 -13.32 -13.91
C TRP A 721 -15.74 -14.38 -14.98
N THR A 722 -15.42 -14.00 -16.21
CA THR A 722 -15.46 -14.86 -17.40
C THR A 722 -14.04 -15.15 -17.90
N PHE A 723 -13.86 -16.27 -18.59
CA PHE A 723 -12.66 -16.53 -19.37
C PHE A 723 -12.90 -17.62 -20.44
N THR A 724 -12.07 -17.63 -21.48
CA THR A 724 -12.09 -18.64 -22.55
C THR A 724 -10.83 -19.49 -22.48
N ALA A 725 -11.03 -20.82 -22.36
CA ALA A 725 -9.93 -21.78 -22.40
C ALA A 725 -9.25 -21.75 -23.78
N ALA A 726 -7.94 -22.00 -23.82
CA ALA A 726 -7.17 -22.07 -25.05
C ALA A 726 -7.81 -23.04 -26.05
N ALA A 727 -8.04 -22.56 -27.28
CA ALA A 727 -8.40 -23.41 -28.39
C ALA A 727 -7.16 -24.19 -28.85
N THR A 728 -7.35 -25.40 -29.36
CA THR A 728 -6.32 -26.12 -30.10
C THR A 728 -6.06 -25.39 -31.42
N GLU A 729 -4.82 -25.00 -31.69
CA GLU A 729 -4.45 -24.24 -32.90
C GLU A 729 -3.81 -25.17 -33.94
N SER A 730 -4.54 -25.47 -35.03
CA SER A 730 -3.97 -26.09 -36.23
C SER A 730 -2.86 -25.23 -36.84
N LYS A 731 -1.69 -25.81 -37.04
CA LYS A 731 -0.48 -25.19 -37.60
C LYS A 731 -0.22 -25.70 -39.01
N LEU A 732 0.33 -24.80 -39.82
CA LEU A 732 0.93 -25.13 -41.10
C LEU A 732 2.44 -24.93 -40.98
N LEU A 733 3.19 -26.03 -40.93
CA LEU A 733 4.64 -26.05 -40.75
C LEU A 733 5.33 -26.54 -42.03
N GLU A 734 6.26 -25.74 -42.54
CA GLU A 734 7.12 -26.12 -43.67
C GLU A 734 8.59 -26.05 -43.25
N GLY A 735 9.30 -27.15 -43.48
CA GLY A 735 10.74 -27.30 -43.30
C GLY A 735 11.54 -26.64 -44.42
N THR A 736 12.79 -27.06 -44.55
CA THR A 736 13.76 -26.50 -45.47
C THR A 736 14.35 -27.60 -46.36
N SER A 737 15.47 -27.33 -47.02
CA SER A 737 16.24 -28.38 -47.72
C SER A 737 17.33 -29.01 -46.83
N GLY A 738 17.28 -28.77 -45.51
CA GLY A 738 18.20 -29.28 -44.51
C GLY A 738 17.47 -30.18 -43.53
N ALA A 739 18.18 -30.70 -42.51
CA ALA A 739 17.54 -31.49 -41.47
C ALA A 739 16.79 -30.57 -40.49
N ASP A 740 15.48 -30.77 -40.37
CA ASP A 740 14.57 -29.96 -39.58
C ASP A 740 13.93 -30.77 -38.43
N SER A 741 13.46 -30.04 -37.40
CA SER A 741 12.69 -30.61 -36.29
C SER A 741 11.44 -29.77 -36.10
N LEU A 742 10.29 -30.35 -36.44
CA LEU A 742 8.99 -29.68 -36.47
C LEU A 742 8.01 -30.41 -35.55
N THR A 743 7.20 -29.64 -34.80
CA THR A 743 6.21 -30.19 -33.87
C THR A 743 4.90 -29.43 -34.01
N GLY A 744 3.82 -30.15 -34.30
CA GLY A 744 2.46 -29.66 -34.46
C GLY A 744 1.84 -29.21 -33.15
N GLY A 745 1.79 -30.08 -32.14
CA GLY A 745 1.22 -29.75 -30.83
C GLY A 745 -0.22 -30.23 -30.74
N ASP A 746 -1.15 -29.35 -30.37
CA ASP A 746 -2.57 -29.71 -30.26
C ASP A 746 -3.35 -29.12 -31.45
N GLY A 747 -4.27 -29.91 -32.02
CA GLY A 747 -5.14 -29.57 -33.14
C GLY A 747 -4.64 -30.15 -34.47
N ASP A 748 -5.53 -30.26 -35.46
CA ASP A 748 -5.23 -30.89 -36.76
C ASP A 748 -4.16 -30.11 -37.55
N ASP A 749 -2.92 -30.57 -37.54
CA ASP A 749 -1.75 -29.90 -38.10
C ASP A 749 -1.41 -30.36 -39.53
N THR A 750 -0.70 -29.52 -40.27
CA THR A 750 -0.11 -29.88 -41.57
C THR A 750 1.39 -29.59 -41.54
N ILE A 751 2.20 -30.65 -41.65
CA ILE A 751 3.66 -30.59 -41.49
C ILE A 751 4.35 -31.14 -42.74
N ALA A 752 5.26 -30.37 -43.35
CA ALA A 752 6.06 -30.81 -44.49
C ALA A 752 7.56 -30.62 -44.24
N GLY A 753 8.35 -31.70 -44.17
CA GLY A 753 9.81 -31.68 -43.99
C GLY A 753 10.57 -31.18 -45.24
N LEU A 754 10.04 -31.51 -46.42
CA LEU A 754 10.56 -31.19 -47.76
C LEU A 754 11.80 -32.01 -48.14
N GLY A 755 12.98 -31.68 -47.65
CA GLY A 755 14.15 -32.47 -47.98
C GLY A 755 15.22 -32.28 -46.96
N GLY A 756 15.80 -33.35 -46.44
CA GLY A 756 16.46 -33.17 -45.16
C GLY A 756 16.93 -34.46 -44.59
N ALA A 757 16.67 -34.65 -43.31
CA ALA A 757 16.65 -35.93 -42.60
C ALA A 757 15.92 -35.52 -41.32
N ASP A 758 14.61 -35.44 -41.45
CA ASP A 758 13.74 -34.59 -40.66
C ASP A 758 13.13 -35.39 -39.50
N SER A 759 12.81 -34.69 -38.42
CA SER A 759 12.07 -35.23 -37.28
C SER A 759 10.78 -34.45 -37.13
N LEU A 760 9.67 -35.06 -37.51
CA LEU A 760 8.35 -34.46 -37.53
C LEU A 760 7.50 -35.13 -36.44
N ALA A 761 6.77 -34.34 -35.65
CA ALA A 761 5.80 -34.84 -34.66
C ALA A 761 4.48 -34.07 -34.83
N GLY A 762 3.37 -34.79 -34.99
CA GLY A 762 2.02 -34.26 -35.07
C GLY A 762 1.55 -33.76 -33.71
N GLY A 763 1.16 -34.69 -32.83
CA GLY A 763 0.80 -34.42 -31.45
C GLY A 763 -0.60 -34.92 -31.11
N LEU A 764 -1.52 -34.02 -30.76
CA LEU A 764 -2.93 -34.33 -30.60
C LEU A 764 -3.71 -33.76 -31.78
N GLY A 765 -4.67 -34.48 -32.33
CA GLY A 765 -5.49 -34.01 -33.46
C GLY A 765 -5.28 -34.89 -34.69
N ASP A 766 -6.09 -34.70 -35.74
CA ASP A 766 -5.95 -35.48 -36.98
C ASP A 766 -4.90 -34.79 -37.88
N ASP A 767 -3.65 -35.26 -37.86
CA ASP A 767 -2.51 -34.59 -38.49
C ASP A 767 -2.20 -35.08 -39.91
N THR A 768 -1.65 -34.19 -40.74
CA THR A 768 -1.15 -34.52 -42.09
C THR A 768 0.33 -34.21 -42.21
N MET A 769 1.16 -35.23 -42.40
CA MET A 769 2.62 -35.13 -42.35
C MET A 769 3.30 -35.69 -43.59
N SER A 770 4.33 -35.00 -44.10
CA SER A 770 5.18 -35.49 -45.20
C SER A 770 6.67 -35.27 -44.91
N GLY A 771 7.46 -36.35 -44.96
CA GLY A 771 8.93 -36.33 -44.78
C GLY A 771 9.62 -35.66 -45.96
N GLY A 772 9.50 -36.27 -47.14
CA GLY A 772 10.00 -35.70 -48.39
C GLY A 772 11.23 -36.44 -48.92
N GLU A 773 12.35 -35.76 -49.09
CA GLU A 773 13.61 -36.38 -49.53
C GLU A 773 14.53 -36.73 -48.34
N ARG A 774 15.15 -37.92 -48.44
CA ARG A 774 16.03 -38.61 -47.48
C ARG A 774 15.27 -39.23 -46.32
N ASN A 775 16.04 -39.76 -45.37
CA ASN A 775 15.57 -40.58 -44.26
C ASN A 775 14.98 -39.71 -43.16
N ASP A 776 13.67 -39.75 -43.03
CA ASP A 776 12.88 -38.95 -42.11
C ASP A 776 12.28 -39.81 -41.00
N ARG A 777 11.93 -39.17 -39.88
CA ARG A 777 11.17 -39.77 -38.79
C ARG A 777 9.89 -38.98 -38.57
N LEU A 778 8.75 -39.65 -38.69
CA LEU A 778 7.42 -39.09 -38.49
C LEU A 778 6.74 -39.83 -37.32
N ASP A 779 6.09 -39.06 -36.46
CA ASP A 779 5.34 -39.52 -35.28
C ASP A 779 4.00 -38.77 -35.29
N GLY A 780 2.90 -39.48 -35.55
CA GLY A 780 1.54 -38.90 -35.66
C GLY A 780 1.06 -38.43 -34.30
N GLY A 781 0.94 -39.35 -33.35
CA GLY A 781 0.61 -39.05 -31.98
C GLY A 781 -0.75 -39.62 -31.61
N ALA A 782 -1.73 -38.78 -31.28
CA ALA A 782 -3.08 -39.22 -31.01
C ALA A 782 -4.07 -38.49 -31.93
N GLY A 783 -4.94 -39.23 -32.59
CA GLY A 783 -5.81 -38.74 -33.64
C GLY A 783 -5.67 -39.60 -34.90
N ASN A 784 -6.52 -39.40 -35.89
CA ASN A 784 -6.47 -40.18 -37.13
C ASN A 784 -5.50 -39.51 -38.11
N ASP A 785 -4.24 -39.93 -38.08
CA ASP A 785 -3.16 -39.25 -38.76
C ASP A 785 -2.91 -39.78 -40.17
N THR A 786 -2.34 -38.92 -41.02
CA THR A 786 -1.88 -39.28 -42.37
C THR A 786 -0.40 -38.96 -42.54
N LEU A 787 0.44 -40.00 -42.62
CA LEU A 787 1.90 -39.90 -42.71
C LEU A 787 2.41 -40.40 -44.07
N ASP A 788 3.27 -39.61 -44.73
CA ASP A 788 3.94 -39.96 -46.00
C ASP A 788 5.46 -39.76 -45.86
N GLY A 789 6.24 -40.84 -45.87
CA GLY A 789 7.71 -40.82 -45.76
C GLY A 789 8.36 -40.19 -46.99
N GLY A 790 8.04 -40.72 -48.18
CA GLY A 790 8.40 -40.15 -49.47
C GLY A 790 9.56 -40.85 -50.16
N ILE A 791 10.74 -40.25 -50.19
CA ILE A 791 11.95 -40.84 -50.79
C ILE A 791 13.01 -40.93 -49.71
N GLY A 792 13.26 -42.11 -49.16
CA GLY A 792 14.19 -42.24 -48.05
C GLY A 792 14.01 -43.60 -47.40
N ALA A 793 14.94 -43.99 -46.54
CA ALA A 793 14.64 -45.08 -45.62
C ALA A 793 14.07 -44.45 -44.35
N ASP A 794 12.75 -44.38 -44.29
CA ASP A 794 11.97 -43.58 -43.35
C ASP A 794 11.45 -44.42 -42.18
N VAL A 795 11.09 -43.74 -41.09
CA VAL A 795 10.47 -44.36 -39.92
C VAL A 795 9.19 -43.61 -39.57
N LEU A 796 8.06 -44.27 -39.71
CA LEU A 796 6.72 -43.74 -39.45
C LEU A 796 6.08 -44.48 -38.27
N ASP A 797 5.49 -43.72 -37.36
CA ASP A 797 4.75 -44.19 -36.18
C ASP A 797 3.40 -43.45 -36.19
N GLY A 798 2.29 -44.17 -36.34
CA GLY A 798 0.94 -43.58 -36.36
C GLY A 798 0.54 -43.10 -34.98
N GLY A 799 0.52 -44.02 -34.02
CA GLY A 799 0.32 -43.72 -32.61
C GLY A 799 -0.99 -44.29 -32.10
N ALA A 800 -1.98 -43.44 -31.84
CA ALA A 800 -3.27 -43.85 -31.33
C ALA A 800 -4.41 -43.33 -32.21
N ASP A 801 -5.46 -44.14 -32.34
CA ASP A 801 -6.60 -43.98 -33.25
C ASP A 801 -6.28 -44.47 -34.68
N ASP A 802 -7.21 -44.35 -35.64
CA ASP A 802 -7.12 -45.06 -36.93
C ASP A 802 -6.23 -44.29 -37.94
N ASP A 803 -5.02 -44.78 -38.22
CA ASP A 803 -3.99 -44.06 -38.99
C ASP A 803 -3.80 -44.53 -40.45
N VAL A 804 -3.20 -43.66 -41.28
CA VAL A 804 -2.78 -43.97 -42.66
C VAL A 804 -1.30 -43.66 -42.87
N LEU A 805 -0.50 -44.70 -43.09
CA LEU A 805 0.96 -44.59 -43.27
C LEU A 805 1.40 -45.04 -44.67
N ARG A 806 2.29 -44.26 -45.31
CA ARG A 806 2.93 -44.58 -46.60
C ARG A 806 4.44 -44.45 -46.49
N GLY A 807 5.18 -45.53 -46.74
CA GLY A 807 6.64 -45.53 -46.77
C GLY A 807 7.20 -44.80 -47.98
N GLY A 808 6.89 -45.31 -49.18
CA GLY A 808 7.14 -44.60 -50.44
C GLY A 808 8.21 -45.27 -51.29
N ASN A 809 9.46 -44.83 -51.21
CA ASN A 809 10.56 -45.49 -51.91
C ASN A 809 11.72 -45.72 -50.96
N TRP A 810 12.41 -46.84 -51.17
CA TRP A 810 13.51 -47.36 -50.36
C TRP A 810 13.00 -48.20 -49.17
N HIS A 811 13.82 -48.41 -48.14
CA HIS A 811 13.51 -49.41 -47.11
C HIS A 811 12.93 -48.72 -45.89
N ASP A 812 11.62 -48.80 -45.73
CA ASP A 812 10.86 -48.07 -44.73
C ASP A 812 10.47 -48.94 -43.53
N GLN A 813 10.25 -48.29 -42.39
CA GLN A 813 9.71 -48.90 -41.17
C GLN A 813 8.42 -48.18 -40.78
N LEU A 814 7.30 -48.90 -40.80
CA LEU A 814 5.98 -48.38 -40.48
C LEU A 814 5.42 -49.12 -39.26
N GLN A 815 4.92 -48.36 -38.28
CA GLN A 815 4.22 -48.85 -37.08
C GLN A 815 2.86 -48.15 -37.02
N GLY A 816 1.76 -48.90 -37.03
CA GLY A 816 0.40 -48.36 -36.90
C GLY A 816 0.16 -47.84 -35.48
N GLY A 817 0.08 -48.76 -34.51
CA GLY A 817 -0.04 -48.40 -33.10
C GLY A 817 -1.31 -48.97 -32.48
N LEU A 818 -2.15 -48.11 -31.90
CA LEU A 818 -3.48 -48.48 -31.41
C LEU A 818 -4.51 -47.97 -32.41
N GLY A 819 -5.37 -48.81 -32.96
CA GLY A 819 -6.33 -48.35 -33.97
C GLY A 819 -6.55 -49.38 -35.06
N ASN A 820 -7.36 -49.08 -36.06
CA ASN A 820 -7.49 -49.89 -37.27
C ASN A 820 -6.75 -49.18 -38.40
N ASP A 821 -5.49 -49.54 -38.58
CA ASP A 821 -4.54 -48.76 -39.37
C ASP A 821 -4.42 -49.26 -40.82
N LEU A 822 -4.01 -48.36 -41.70
CA LEU A 822 -3.69 -48.66 -43.10
C LEU A 822 -2.23 -48.34 -43.42
N LEU A 823 -1.41 -49.38 -43.56
CA LEU A 823 0.02 -49.27 -43.84
C LEU A 823 0.34 -49.69 -45.28
N MET A 824 1.11 -48.87 -45.98
CA MET A 824 1.59 -49.14 -47.35
C MET A 824 3.11 -48.96 -47.44
N GLY A 825 3.87 -50.04 -47.65
CA GLY A 825 5.32 -49.96 -47.90
C GLY A 825 5.65 -49.32 -49.25
N GLU A 826 4.90 -49.71 -50.28
CA GLU A 826 5.03 -49.29 -51.68
C GLU A 826 6.23 -49.89 -52.43
N LYS A 827 7.47 -49.38 -52.27
CA LYS A 827 8.61 -49.85 -53.07
C LYS A 827 9.86 -50.14 -52.25
N ASP A 828 10.54 -51.20 -52.69
CA ASP A 828 11.73 -51.79 -52.09
C ASP A 828 11.36 -52.53 -50.80
N ASN A 829 12.33 -52.95 -49.99
CA ASN A 829 12.09 -53.86 -48.88
C ASN A 829 11.67 -53.13 -47.60
N ASP A 830 10.42 -53.32 -47.19
CA ASP A 830 9.81 -52.60 -46.08
C ASP A 830 9.52 -53.49 -44.87
N SER A 831 9.37 -52.86 -43.70
CA SER A 831 8.95 -53.50 -42.46
C SER A 831 7.71 -52.80 -41.93
N LEU A 832 6.57 -53.50 -41.94
CA LEU A 832 5.27 -52.99 -41.52
C LEU A 832 4.81 -53.75 -40.28
N LYS A 833 4.39 -53.01 -39.26
CA LYS A 833 3.78 -53.56 -38.06
C LYS A 833 2.45 -52.86 -37.77
N GLY A 834 1.35 -53.62 -37.74
CA GLY A 834 0.00 -53.12 -37.45
C GLY A 834 -0.09 -52.57 -36.04
N GLY A 835 -0.22 -53.45 -35.05
CA GLY A 835 -0.31 -53.06 -33.65
C GLY A 835 -1.54 -53.66 -32.98
N GLU A 836 -2.25 -52.88 -32.18
CA GLU A 836 -3.53 -53.31 -31.60
C GLU A 836 -4.70 -52.80 -32.47
N GLY A 837 -5.54 -53.69 -32.99
CA GLY A 837 -6.76 -53.36 -33.72
C GLY A 837 -6.84 -54.11 -35.06
N GLN A 838 -7.80 -53.82 -35.93
CA GLN A 838 -7.95 -54.55 -37.20
C GLN A 838 -7.24 -53.82 -38.33
N ASP A 839 -6.01 -54.22 -38.61
CA ASP A 839 -5.11 -53.48 -39.49
C ASP A 839 -5.15 -54.00 -40.94
N THR A 840 -4.78 -53.13 -41.87
CA THR A 840 -4.58 -53.48 -43.28
C THR A 840 -3.17 -53.10 -43.72
N LEU A 841 -2.35 -54.10 -44.02
CA LEU A 841 -0.94 -53.94 -44.39
C LEU A 841 -0.73 -54.35 -45.85
N HIS A 842 -0.09 -53.48 -46.63
CA HIS A 842 0.35 -53.72 -48.00
C HIS A 842 1.87 -53.59 -48.11
N GLY A 843 2.59 -54.69 -48.36
CA GLY A 843 4.04 -54.68 -48.58
C GLY A 843 4.38 -53.93 -49.87
N GLY A 844 3.85 -54.42 -51.00
CA GLY A 844 3.96 -53.76 -52.29
C GLY A 844 5.02 -54.42 -53.16
N HIS A 845 6.08 -53.69 -53.50
CA HIS A 845 7.16 -54.24 -54.31
C HIS A 845 8.40 -54.43 -53.45
N GLY A 846 8.77 -55.65 -53.06
CA GLY A 846 9.90 -55.74 -52.15
C GLY A 846 10.24 -57.14 -51.71
N PHE A 847 11.07 -57.22 -50.69
CA PHE A 847 11.07 -58.39 -49.82
C PHE A 847 10.63 -57.85 -48.46
N ASP A 848 9.34 -57.94 -48.21
CA ASP A 848 8.70 -57.19 -47.13
C ASP A 848 8.49 -58.07 -45.91
N LEU A 849 8.50 -57.44 -44.74
CA LEU A 849 8.15 -58.05 -43.47
C LEU A 849 6.88 -57.39 -42.95
N LEU A 850 5.79 -58.16 -42.88
CA LEU A 850 4.49 -57.70 -42.37
C LEU A 850 4.17 -58.47 -41.08
N ASP A 851 3.83 -57.76 -40.01
CA ASP A 851 3.38 -58.31 -38.72
C ASP A 851 2.09 -57.58 -38.31
N GLY A 852 0.94 -58.27 -38.27
CA GLY A 852 -0.34 -57.68 -37.86
C GLY A 852 -0.38 -57.36 -36.36
N ASP A 853 0.19 -58.25 -35.54
CA ASP A 853 0.25 -58.19 -34.07
C ASP A 853 -1.08 -58.59 -33.39
N GLU A 854 -1.82 -57.70 -32.73
CA GLU A 854 -3.09 -58.05 -32.05
C GLU A 854 -4.29 -57.53 -32.85
N GLY A 855 -5.13 -58.41 -33.39
CA GLY A 855 -6.20 -57.97 -34.29
C GLY A 855 -6.76 -59.06 -35.19
N ASP A 856 -7.89 -58.79 -35.84
CA ASP A 856 -8.29 -59.58 -37.01
C ASP A 856 -7.78 -58.84 -38.27
N ASP A 857 -6.57 -59.17 -38.74
CA ASP A 857 -5.82 -58.33 -39.69
C ASP A 857 -5.92 -58.76 -41.16
N LEU A 858 -5.63 -57.84 -42.08
CA LEU A 858 -5.51 -58.06 -43.52
C LEU A 858 -4.09 -57.75 -44.01
N LEU A 859 -3.33 -58.78 -44.37
CA LEU A 859 -1.94 -58.64 -44.83
C LEU A 859 -1.80 -59.04 -46.30
N PHE A 860 -1.21 -58.16 -47.11
CA PHE A 860 -0.93 -58.37 -48.53
C PHE A 860 0.57 -58.19 -48.81
N GLY A 861 1.27 -59.29 -49.15
CA GLY A 861 2.68 -59.23 -49.58
C GLY A 861 2.84 -58.59 -50.97
N GLU A 862 1.94 -58.98 -51.88
CA GLU A 862 1.89 -58.53 -53.28
C GLU A 862 2.99 -59.11 -54.20
N ASP A 863 4.02 -58.36 -54.57
CA ASP A 863 5.05 -58.78 -55.52
C ASP A 863 6.37 -59.05 -54.80
N ALA A 864 7.06 -60.12 -55.23
CA ALA A 864 8.36 -60.57 -54.69
C ALA A 864 8.25 -61.31 -53.34
N PRO A 865 9.33 -61.97 -52.84
CA PRO A 865 9.22 -62.89 -51.71
C PRO A 865 9.07 -62.19 -50.35
N ASP A 866 7.96 -62.44 -49.67
CA ASP A 866 7.62 -61.73 -48.43
C ASP A 866 7.53 -62.66 -47.21
N ALA A 867 7.59 -62.07 -46.02
CA ALA A 867 7.33 -62.71 -44.75
C ALA A 867 6.13 -62.05 -44.06
N LEU A 868 5.01 -62.77 -43.98
CA LEU A 868 3.78 -62.31 -43.38
C LEU A 868 3.52 -63.07 -42.08
N ARG A 869 3.20 -62.33 -41.03
CA ARG A 869 2.77 -62.85 -39.74
C ARG A 869 1.47 -62.16 -39.34
N GLY A 870 0.38 -62.90 -39.15
CA GLY A 870 -0.89 -62.36 -38.69
C GLY A 870 -0.76 -61.88 -37.25
N GLY A 871 -0.55 -62.80 -36.32
CA GLY A 871 -0.35 -62.46 -34.92
C GLY A 871 -1.39 -63.15 -34.04
N ALA A 872 -2.19 -62.39 -33.32
CA ALA A 872 -3.26 -62.89 -32.48
C ALA A 872 -4.60 -62.35 -32.96
N GLY A 873 -5.54 -63.23 -33.28
CA GLY A 873 -6.85 -62.92 -33.84
C GLY A 873 -7.07 -63.72 -35.13
N ASN A 874 -8.13 -63.45 -35.88
CA ASN A 874 -8.48 -64.23 -37.07
C ASN A 874 -8.03 -63.49 -38.32
N ASP A 875 -6.82 -63.80 -38.76
CA ASP A 875 -6.14 -63.00 -39.77
C ASP A 875 -6.40 -63.52 -41.19
N THR A 876 -6.29 -62.64 -42.18
CA THR A 876 -6.25 -63.00 -43.59
C THR A 876 -4.95 -62.53 -44.23
N LEU A 877 -4.13 -63.49 -44.64
CA LEU A 877 -2.82 -63.26 -45.26
C LEU A 877 -2.86 -63.66 -46.73
N ASP A 878 -2.45 -62.78 -47.64
CA ASP A 878 -2.24 -63.07 -49.06
C ASP A 878 -0.78 -62.77 -49.46
N GLY A 879 -0.01 -63.83 -49.70
CA GLY A 879 1.39 -63.72 -50.14
C GLY A 879 1.52 -63.14 -51.56
N GLY A 880 0.45 -63.16 -52.37
CA GLY A 880 0.47 -62.55 -53.70
C GLY A 880 1.30 -63.34 -54.70
N GLY A 881 2.58 -63.03 -54.87
CA GLY A 881 3.43 -63.86 -55.69
C GLY A 881 4.90 -63.63 -55.51
N SER A 882 5.57 -64.52 -54.80
CA SER A 882 6.78 -65.20 -55.22
C SER A 882 6.94 -66.42 -54.31
N GLU A 883 8.04 -66.57 -53.57
CA GLU A 883 8.17 -67.67 -52.61
C GLU A 883 7.99 -67.10 -51.22
N ASP A 884 6.74 -67.10 -50.74
CA ASP A 884 6.34 -66.33 -49.57
C ASP A 884 6.36 -67.20 -48.30
N THR A 885 6.58 -66.60 -47.13
CA THR A 885 6.44 -67.26 -45.82
C THR A 885 5.26 -66.66 -45.08
N LEU A 886 4.22 -67.46 -44.84
CA LEU A 886 2.99 -67.02 -44.18
C LEU A 886 2.82 -67.75 -42.84
N ALA A 887 2.69 -67.01 -41.76
CA ALA A 887 2.33 -67.53 -40.43
C ALA A 887 1.05 -66.83 -39.99
N GLY A 888 -0.05 -67.56 -39.78
CA GLY A 888 -1.30 -66.98 -39.28
C GLY A 888 -1.10 -66.49 -37.84
N GLY A 889 -1.04 -67.41 -36.89
CA GLY A 889 -0.62 -67.10 -35.53
C GLY A 889 -1.51 -67.78 -34.52
N GLU A 890 -2.02 -67.07 -33.52
CA GLU A 890 -3.08 -67.52 -32.64
C GLU A 890 -4.44 -67.09 -33.22
N GLY A 891 -5.38 -68.01 -33.43
CA GLY A 891 -6.71 -67.69 -33.95
C GLY A 891 -7.13 -68.64 -35.06
N ASP A 892 -8.24 -68.35 -35.74
CA ASP A 892 -8.72 -69.12 -36.89
C ASP A 892 -8.39 -68.35 -38.19
N ASP A 893 -7.25 -68.62 -38.81
CA ASP A 893 -6.69 -67.78 -39.88
C ASP A 893 -7.03 -68.25 -41.31
N VAL A 894 -6.90 -67.33 -42.29
CA VAL A 894 -6.98 -67.62 -43.73
C VAL A 894 -5.66 -67.24 -44.41
N LEU A 895 -4.94 -68.24 -44.92
CA LEU A 895 -3.65 -68.06 -45.58
C LEU A 895 -3.76 -68.36 -47.08
N ILE A 896 -3.39 -67.42 -47.93
CA ILE A 896 -3.45 -67.51 -49.40
C ILE A 896 -2.01 -67.41 -49.92
N GLY A 897 -1.45 -68.53 -50.40
CA GLY A 897 -0.05 -68.57 -50.85
C GLY A 897 0.23 -67.80 -52.14
N GLY A 898 -0.77 -67.58 -52.99
CA GLY A 898 -0.54 -66.82 -54.21
C GLY A 898 0.24 -67.61 -55.26
N LYS A 899 1.30 -67.07 -55.90
CA LYS A 899 2.06 -67.74 -56.97
C LYS A 899 3.46 -68.15 -56.53
N SER A 900 3.81 -69.42 -56.80
CA SER A 900 5.13 -70.06 -56.68
C SER A 900 5.21 -70.99 -55.47
N ALA A 901 6.38 -71.19 -54.85
CA ALA A 901 6.56 -72.20 -53.81
C ALA A 901 6.54 -71.54 -52.44
N ASP A 902 5.44 -71.70 -51.73
CA ASP A 902 5.17 -70.94 -50.50
C ASP A 902 5.44 -71.80 -49.25
N ILE A 903 5.76 -71.16 -48.13
CA ILE A 903 5.99 -71.81 -46.84
C ILE A 903 4.90 -71.34 -45.88
N PHE A 904 3.99 -72.24 -45.53
CA PHE A 904 2.99 -72.02 -44.48
C PHE A 904 3.56 -72.48 -43.14
N VAL A 905 3.58 -71.58 -42.15
CA VAL A 905 4.18 -71.81 -40.83
C VAL A 905 3.06 -71.92 -39.79
N PHE A 906 3.09 -73.01 -39.01
CA PHE A 906 2.15 -73.22 -37.91
C PHE A 906 2.89 -73.41 -36.59
N GLY A 907 2.41 -72.74 -35.55
CA GLY A 907 2.90 -72.84 -34.18
C GLY A 907 1.81 -73.32 -33.21
N PRO A 908 2.18 -73.62 -31.96
CA PRO A 908 1.20 -74.02 -30.94
C PRO A 908 0.15 -72.92 -30.73
N GLY A 909 -1.12 -73.31 -30.61
CA GLY A 909 -2.23 -72.39 -30.30
C GLY A 909 -2.90 -71.74 -31.51
N GLY A 910 -2.52 -72.04 -32.75
CA GLY A 910 -3.10 -71.46 -33.97
C GLY A 910 -4.44 -72.03 -34.42
N GLY A 911 -5.39 -72.21 -33.49
CA GLY A 911 -6.80 -72.49 -33.81
C GLY A 911 -7.11 -73.42 -34.99
N ASN A 912 -7.99 -72.98 -35.90
CA ASN A 912 -8.52 -73.71 -37.04
C ASN A 912 -8.31 -72.97 -38.36
N ASP A 913 -7.10 -73.03 -38.89
CA ASP A 913 -6.72 -72.28 -40.08
C ASP A 913 -7.22 -72.90 -41.38
N ILE A 914 -7.30 -72.07 -42.40
CA ILE A 914 -7.61 -72.43 -43.78
C ILE A 914 -6.47 -71.97 -44.68
N VAL A 915 -5.90 -72.90 -45.45
CA VAL A 915 -4.97 -72.56 -46.53
C VAL A 915 -5.70 -72.65 -47.87
N VAL A 916 -5.68 -71.55 -48.62
CA VAL A 916 -6.24 -71.44 -49.97
C VAL A 916 -5.12 -71.54 -51.01
N ASP A 917 -5.39 -72.25 -52.11
CA ASP A 917 -4.44 -72.55 -53.20
C ASP A 917 -3.18 -73.32 -52.76
N PHE A 918 -3.29 -74.27 -51.82
CA PHE A 918 -2.18 -75.17 -51.51
C PHE A 918 -1.84 -76.08 -52.72
N ARG A 919 -0.57 -76.10 -53.13
CA ARG A 919 -0.05 -76.85 -54.27
C ARG A 919 1.11 -77.75 -53.84
N LYS A 920 1.51 -78.63 -54.76
CA LYS A 920 2.61 -79.59 -54.51
C LYS A 920 4.00 -78.96 -54.41
N ILE A 921 4.12 -77.70 -54.80
CA ILE A 921 5.36 -76.94 -54.72
C ILE A 921 5.51 -76.26 -53.35
N ASP A 922 4.42 -76.14 -52.61
CA ASP A 922 4.38 -75.48 -51.31
C ASP A 922 4.83 -76.44 -50.20
N SER A 923 5.24 -75.84 -49.09
CA SER A 923 5.77 -76.53 -47.92
C SER A 923 5.06 -76.05 -46.66
N ILE A 924 5.09 -76.90 -45.63
CA ILE A 924 4.56 -76.61 -44.31
C ILE A 924 5.72 -76.67 -43.31
N ARG A 925 5.94 -75.62 -42.54
CA ARG A 925 6.89 -75.57 -41.43
C ARG A 925 6.14 -75.63 -40.11
N LEU A 926 6.59 -76.46 -39.18
CA LEU A 926 6.04 -76.54 -37.83
C LEU A 926 7.05 -75.99 -36.83
N ASP A 927 6.67 -74.91 -36.15
CA ASP A 927 7.52 -74.23 -35.16
C ASP A 927 7.05 -74.54 -33.72
N GLY A 928 7.81 -74.07 -32.72
CA GLY A 928 7.39 -74.14 -31.31
C GLY A 928 7.27 -75.55 -30.70
N GLY A 929 7.73 -76.60 -31.40
CA GLY A 929 7.59 -77.99 -30.96
C GLY A 929 6.25 -78.64 -31.33
N LEU A 930 5.44 -77.98 -32.16
CA LEU A 930 4.21 -78.52 -32.72
C LEU A 930 4.51 -79.77 -33.55
N SER A 931 3.66 -80.80 -33.46
CA SER A 931 3.82 -82.01 -34.26
C SER A 931 2.50 -82.49 -34.85
N LEU A 932 2.57 -83.03 -36.07
CA LEU A 932 1.41 -83.60 -36.75
C LEU A 932 0.94 -84.89 -36.05
N GLU A 933 -0.25 -84.86 -35.43
CA GLU A 933 -0.85 -86.02 -34.78
C GLU A 933 -1.57 -86.92 -35.79
N SER A 934 -2.40 -86.32 -36.65
CA SER A 934 -3.15 -87.05 -37.66
C SER A 934 -3.53 -86.19 -38.86
N SER A 935 -4.02 -86.84 -39.92
CA SER A 935 -4.66 -86.17 -41.06
C SER A 935 -5.92 -86.91 -41.46
N ARG A 936 -6.89 -86.18 -42.00
CA ARG A 936 -8.14 -86.75 -42.51
C ARG A 936 -8.60 -86.03 -43.77
N ILE A 937 -9.44 -86.72 -44.52
CA ILE A 937 -10.04 -86.21 -45.75
C ILE A 937 -11.51 -85.92 -45.47
N GLU A 938 -11.92 -84.67 -45.61
CA GLU A 938 -13.29 -84.22 -45.34
C GLU A 938 -13.79 -83.29 -46.46
N HIS A 939 -15.09 -82.98 -46.44
CA HIS A 939 -15.63 -81.84 -47.20
C HIS A 939 -15.94 -80.78 -46.15
N VAL A 940 -15.14 -79.72 -46.09
CA VAL A 940 -15.39 -78.59 -45.22
C VAL A 940 -16.26 -77.59 -46.01
N GLY A 941 -17.20 -76.89 -45.37
CA GLY A 941 -18.01 -75.85 -46.05
C GLY A 941 -19.08 -76.30 -47.08
N GLY A 942 -19.20 -77.59 -47.41
CA GLY A 942 -20.26 -78.11 -48.29
C GLY A 942 -20.00 -77.94 -49.80
N ASP A 943 -18.75 -77.71 -50.19
CA ASP A 943 -18.33 -77.76 -51.59
C ASP A 943 -18.31 -79.19 -52.17
N SER A 944 -18.01 -79.29 -53.46
CA SER A 944 -17.92 -80.57 -54.19
C SER A 944 -16.50 -81.15 -54.25
N TRP A 945 -15.54 -80.47 -53.62
CA TRP A 945 -14.14 -80.82 -53.65
C TRP A 945 -13.76 -81.54 -52.35
N VAL A 946 -12.49 -81.96 -52.26
CA VAL A 946 -12.05 -82.86 -51.20
C VAL A 946 -10.85 -82.22 -50.53
N ASP A 947 -11.03 -81.85 -49.27
CA ASP A 947 -10.02 -81.13 -48.49
C ASP A 947 -9.18 -82.10 -47.67
N THR A 948 -7.95 -81.68 -47.38
CA THR A 948 -7.09 -82.37 -46.42
C THR A 948 -7.07 -81.54 -45.14
N VAL A 949 -7.57 -82.12 -44.04
CA VAL A 949 -7.49 -81.50 -42.71
C VAL A 949 -6.34 -82.15 -41.95
N LEU A 950 -5.38 -81.33 -41.55
CA LEU A 950 -4.28 -81.69 -40.66
C LEU A 950 -4.72 -81.42 -39.21
N VAL A 951 -4.34 -82.32 -38.30
CA VAL A 951 -4.64 -82.19 -36.86
C VAL A 951 -3.33 -82.31 -36.10
N PHE A 952 -3.03 -81.31 -35.28
CA PHE A 952 -1.80 -81.25 -34.50
C PHE A 952 -2.02 -81.75 -33.06
N ASP A 953 -0.92 -82.01 -32.36
CA ASP A 953 -0.90 -82.61 -31.03
C ASP A 953 -1.45 -81.71 -29.91
N ASP A 954 -1.62 -80.42 -30.17
CA ASP A 954 -2.30 -79.47 -29.28
C ASP A 954 -3.81 -79.35 -29.54
N GLY A 955 -4.31 -79.98 -30.62
CA GLY A 955 -5.71 -79.97 -31.03
C GLY A 955 -6.08 -78.91 -32.08
N SER A 956 -5.16 -78.03 -32.46
CA SER A 956 -5.33 -77.11 -33.59
C SER A 956 -5.44 -77.87 -34.92
N THR A 957 -6.04 -77.24 -35.92
CA THR A 957 -6.24 -77.85 -37.24
C THR A 957 -5.93 -76.90 -38.38
N VAL A 958 -5.47 -77.45 -39.50
CA VAL A 958 -5.29 -76.70 -40.75
C VAL A 958 -6.04 -77.41 -41.86
N THR A 959 -6.92 -76.69 -42.55
CA THR A 959 -7.65 -77.18 -43.71
C THR A 959 -6.97 -76.70 -44.99
N LEU A 960 -6.40 -77.63 -45.76
CA LEU A 960 -5.89 -77.36 -47.10
C LEU A 960 -7.07 -77.42 -48.08
N LEU A 961 -7.65 -76.27 -48.40
CA LEU A 961 -8.86 -76.15 -49.20
C LEU A 961 -8.61 -76.61 -50.64
N ASP A 962 -9.54 -77.40 -51.20
CA ASP A 962 -9.45 -77.97 -52.56
C ASP A 962 -8.20 -78.86 -52.81
N PHE A 963 -7.44 -79.21 -51.76
CA PHE A 963 -6.22 -80.01 -51.87
C PHE A 963 -6.36 -81.38 -51.21
N ARG A 964 -6.12 -82.43 -52.00
CA ARG A 964 -6.19 -83.83 -51.53
C ARG A 964 -4.83 -84.51 -51.49
N THR A 965 -4.40 -84.91 -50.30
CA THR A 965 -3.23 -85.80 -50.09
C THR A 965 -3.53 -86.93 -49.11
N THR A 966 -2.77 -88.03 -49.20
CA THR A 966 -2.79 -89.13 -48.21
C THR A 966 -1.45 -89.29 -47.50
N THR A 967 -0.49 -88.41 -47.79
CA THR A 967 0.87 -88.40 -47.24
C THR A 967 1.29 -86.95 -47.01
N PRO A 968 0.64 -86.21 -46.10
CA PRO A 968 0.96 -84.81 -45.83
C PRO A 968 2.38 -84.60 -45.31
N GLU A 969 3.00 -85.62 -44.72
CA GLU A 969 4.35 -85.56 -44.16
C GLU A 969 5.44 -85.25 -45.20
N GLN A 970 5.15 -85.42 -46.49
CA GLN A 970 6.10 -85.08 -47.57
C GLN A 970 6.24 -83.56 -47.79
N PHE A 971 5.30 -82.77 -47.30
CA PHE A 971 5.31 -81.31 -47.41
C PHE A 971 5.90 -80.65 -46.16
N LEU A 972 6.16 -81.43 -45.10
CA LEU A 972 6.78 -80.92 -43.90
C LEU A 972 8.26 -80.61 -44.15
N VAL A 973 8.66 -79.37 -43.86
CA VAL A 973 10.05 -78.92 -43.87
C VAL A 973 10.51 -78.59 -42.44
N ALA A 974 11.82 -78.57 -42.27
CA ALA A 974 12.47 -78.33 -40.97
C ALA A 974 12.75 -76.86 -40.71
#